data_AF-A0AAU4QPI0-F1
#
_entry.id   AF-A0AAU4QPI0-F1
#
_cell.length_a   1.000
_cell.length_b   1.000
_cell.length_c   1.000
_cell.angle_alpha   90.00
_cell.angle_beta   90.00
_cell.angle_gamma   90.00
#
_symmetry.space_group_name_H-M   'P 1'
#
loop_
_entity.id
_entity.type
_entity.pdbx_description
1 polymer ?
#
loop_
_entity_poly.entity_id
_entity_poly.type
_entity_poly.pdbx_seq_one_letter_code
_entity_poly.pdbx_strand_id
1 'polypeptide(L)'
;MRRAAVSVLGGTAVFASLLAPAGQGPVPAADSEPAFPAVNYAVAVDESASLAPEDMKAEKAAAARIALGDVSSSSHVTVFGFAAAENDDQRAVDPVCPRTTLDAAGRETVGKCVDKLRSRKESEGTGTDLPSAIRQGVHDLTDGSDSSEPRVLFLLTDGKMDVKDSPKYGDPAHRQAEGERQLKQALKDAAAQNVQIWPLGFGPDPDKGQLDQIAAGGYQKGCVELPSATPKAHKVNGAKDVGPTLERIFAAAHCLRHEEGPSKRPPATLEIGISPLATVGSIVVDKGDPEVRISYIDPSGDKVPTSGTYKKSRFELAGGTGPVEALKIVDPLPGTWKVKAEAPEGHRSLPVAVSVLWQGELRGAITMDPPSPQAGEKVTVTMRLQTREGYEIKDPRDYEGLRVRSELTGDGFSPLALDLADGGKGTDPKASDGSFTGTVTIPKDADGALKVSATLTASGLSADTRSEGSTVAPGELPVTAALELPAADTHPGATVTGTLAVHNTTDIPHTLRLSVADLRSGLLTVKPAEITLKPGESGTREVQVEVAPADVFGDRLGDDGLKLAGTVTAVDTTDGDRTLVRAPLSVRVVPEPGIWEKYWWAFVSAAVLIALAGAALVAWRQLRNRRKDPYGLMLQLVSEDGRVLNEHPAGHGNSKHWYEFAVVEAHRSPRIERRPHGQYAVQRSREGGAVLRTKGAGRTALSTGGQVQLTETLSLALGEDTRPGRGNRRRPPAAGATVGAGSSTGPGDSGNDSPFTSYL
;
A
#
# COMPACT_ATOMS: atom_id res chain seq x y z
N MET A 1 8.78 21.53 85.08
CA MET A 1 8.96 22.24 83.80
C MET A 1 8.43 21.35 82.67
N ARG A 2 7.51 21.91 81.89
CA ARG A 2 6.99 21.51 80.56
C ARG A 2 6.63 20.04 80.27
N ARG A 3 5.33 19.79 80.48
CA ARG A 3 4.34 19.09 79.63
C ARG A 3 4.61 17.64 79.22
N ALA A 4 4.04 16.72 80.00
CA ALA A 4 3.43 15.49 79.49
C ALA A 4 1.91 15.70 79.46
N ALA A 5 1.28 15.50 78.31
CA ALA A 5 -0.17 15.44 78.17
C ALA A 5 -0.49 14.21 77.30
N VAL A 6 -1.03 13.19 77.96
CA VAL A 6 -1.78 12.10 77.35
C VAL A 6 -3.14 12.67 76.97
N SER A 7 -3.53 12.56 75.69
CA SER A 7 -4.89 12.82 75.24
C SER A 7 -5.43 11.63 74.46
N VAL A 8 -6.51 11.10 75.01
CA VAL A 8 -7.48 10.17 74.45
C VAL A 8 -8.14 10.75 73.20
N LEU A 9 -8.21 9.96 72.12
CA LEU A 9 -9.19 10.06 71.02
C LEU A 9 -9.41 8.60 70.56
N GLY A 10 -10.58 7.98 70.71
CA GLY A 10 -11.92 8.52 70.43
C GLY A 10 -12.28 8.09 69.01
N GLY A 11 -13.03 6.99 68.90
CA GLY A 11 -13.34 6.36 67.62
C GLY A 11 -14.17 7.23 66.68
N THR A 12 -13.81 7.18 65.42
CA THR A 12 -14.65 7.45 64.25
C THR A 12 -14.15 6.57 63.12
N ALA A 13 -14.67 5.35 63.07
CA ALA A 13 -14.89 4.70 61.80
C ALA A 13 -16.07 5.42 61.11
N VAL A 14 -16.17 5.23 59.79
CA VAL A 14 -17.33 5.49 58.92
C VAL A 14 -17.14 6.68 57.92
N PHE A 15 -17.20 6.30 56.63
CA PHE A 15 -17.34 7.06 55.38
C PHE A 15 -16.11 7.76 54.76
N ALA A 16 -15.26 6.99 54.09
CA ALA A 16 -14.38 7.51 53.01
C ALA A 16 -14.22 6.49 51.86
N SER A 17 -15.32 5.92 51.37
CA SER A 17 -15.29 4.94 50.26
C SER A 17 -16.47 5.08 49.28
N LEU A 18 -16.79 6.31 48.87
CA LEU A 18 -17.84 6.56 47.85
C LEU A 18 -17.47 7.64 46.82
N LEU A 19 -16.19 7.80 46.50
CA LEU A 19 -15.73 8.60 45.35
C LEU A 19 -14.62 7.85 44.60
N ALA A 20 -14.91 6.62 44.18
CA ALA A 20 -14.21 6.08 43.02
C ALA A 20 -14.80 6.80 41.79
N PRO A 21 -14.01 7.54 41.00
CA PRO A 21 -14.51 8.12 39.77
C PRO A 21 -15.05 7.01 38.87
N ALA A 22 -16.22 7.24 38.27
CA ALA A 22 -16.77 6.39 37.23
C ALA A 22 -15.68 6.03 36.24
N GLY A 23 -15.55 4.74 35.94
CA GLY A 23 -14.50 4.18 35.11
C GLY A 23 -14.31 5.04 33.86
N GLN A 24 -13.08 5.55 33.69
CA GLN A 24 -12.69 6.12 32.41
C GLN A 24 -12.96 5.04 31.36
N GLY A 25 -13.86 5.32 30.43
CA GLY A 25 -14.03 4.48 29.24
C GLY A 25 -12.65 4.26 28.60
N PRO A 26 -12.42 3.10 27.97
CA PRO A 26 -11.11 2.79 27.37
C PRO A 26 -10.68 3.97 26.49
N VAL A 27 -9.57 4.62 26.88
CA VAL A 27 -8.97 5.69 26.09
C VAL A 27 -8.73 5.11 24.69
N PRO A 28 -9.19 5.77 23.60
CA PRO A 28 -8.92 5.29 22.26
C PRO A 28 -7.40 5.24 22.04
N ALA A 29 -6.82 4.04 21.99
CA ALA A 29 -5.38 3.84 21.78
C ALA A 29 -4.88 4.33 20.40
N ALA A 30 -5.74 4.97 19.58
CA ALA A 30 -5.40 5.44 18.24
C ALA A 30 -4.53 6.72 18.28
N ASP A 31 -4.42 7.36 19.45
CA ASP A 31 -3.68 8.61 19.61
C ASP A 31 -2.30 8.46 20.29
N SER A 32 -1.89 7.25 20.71
CA SER A 32 -0.54 7.02 21.25
C SER A 32 0.49 6.74 20.14
N GLU A 33 1.67 7.35 20.21
CA GLU A 33 2.80 7.03 19.32
C GLU A 33 3.12 5.53 19.45
N PRO A 34 3.29 4.79 18.33
CA PRO A 34 3.50 3.36 18.42
C PRO A 34 4.79 3.06 19.21
N ALA A 35 4.70 2.13 20.15
CA ALA A 35 5.80 1.78 21.06
C ALA A 35 6.52 0.53 20.54
N PHE A 36 7.84 0.65 20.36
CA PHE A 36 8.68 -0.44 19.89
C PHE A 36 9.63 -0.83 21.03
N PRO A 37 9.40 -1.96 21.72
CA PRO A 37 10.22 -2.34 22.85
C PRO A 37 11.68 -2.53 22.41
N ALA A 38 12.61 -2.04 23.22
CA ALA A 38 14.03 -2.25 23.00
C ALA A 38 14.39 -3.73 23.20
N VAL A 39 15.34 -4.22 22.42
CA VAL A 39 15.96 -5.53 22.62
C VAL A 39 17.47 -5.35 22.75
N ASN A 40 18.07 -6.08 23.70
CA ASN A 40 19.51 -6.23 23.76
C ASN A 40 19.89 -7.48 23.00
N TYR A 41 20.70 -7.37 21.96
CA TYR A 41 21.17 -8.53 21.24
C TYR A 41 22.66 -8.49 20.92
N ALA A 42 23.23 -9.68 20.77
CA ALA A 42 24.62 -9.89 20.42
C ALA A 42 24.70 -10.81 19.19
N VAL A 43 25.64 -10.53 18.30
CA VAL A 43 25.94 -11.35 17.12
C VAL A 43 27.35 -11.90 17.29
N ALA A 44 27.43 -13.19 17.60
CA ALA A 44 28.67 -13.95 17.67
C ALA A 44 28.93 -14.57 16.30
N VAL A 45 30.05 -14.23 15.68
CA VAL A 45 30.43 -14.68 14.34
C VAL A 45 31.68 -15.55 14.44
N ASP A 46 31.62 -16.73 13.85
CA ASP A 46 32.73 -17.69 13.86
C ASP A 46 33.87 -17.17 12.96
N GLU A 47 35.07 -17.09 13.50
CA GLU A 47 36.27 -16.66 12.76
C GLU A 47 37.28 -17.80 12.56
N SER A 48 36.87 -19.05 12.82
CA SER A 48 37.69 -20.24 12.67
C SER A 48 38.14 -20.51 11.23
N ALA A 49 39.13 -21.39 11.08
CA ALA A 49 39.71 -21.70 9.76
C ALA A 49 38.85 -22.61 8.89
N SER A 50 37.78 -23.22 9.41
CA SER A 50 36.82 -24.00 8.61
C SER A 50 36.02 -23.14 7.64
N LEU A 51 35.99 -21.82 7.89
CA LEU A 51 35.14 -20.89 7.19
C LEU A 51 35.65 -20.51 5.80
N ALA A 52 34.82 -20.69 4.76
CA ALA A 52 35.15 -20.22 3.43
C ALA A 52 35.07 -18.67 3.33
N PRO A 53 35.88 -18.01 2.49
CA PRO A 53 35.85 -16.55 2.35
C PRO A 53 34.49 -15.99 1.91
N GLU A 54 33.76 -16.75 1.09
CA GLU A 54 32.39 -16.42 0.67
C GLU A 54 31.38 -16.46 1.81
N ASP A 55 31.56 -17.37 2.76
CA ASP A 55 30.69 -17.48 3.94
C ASP A 55 30.97 -16.33 4.91
N MET A 56 32.24 -16.00 5.20
CA MET A 56 32.61 -14.81 5.99
C MET A 56 32.02 -13.52 5.39
N LYS A 57 32.01 -13.38 4.06
CA LYS A 57 31.36 -12.24 3.40
C LYS A 57 29.85 -12.23 3.64
N ALA A 58 29.20 -13.39 3.58
CA ALA A 58 27.77 -13.52 3.82
C ALA A 58 27.39 -13.26 5.30
N GLU A 59 28.22 -13.70 6.24
CA GLU A 59 28.01 -13.45 7.68
C GLU A 59 28.11 -11.95 8.01
N LYS A 60 29.11 -11.25 7.47
CA LYS A 60 29.21 -9.78 7.60
C LYS A 60 27.96 -9.09 7.07
N ALA A 61 27.53 -9.48 5.86
CA ALA A 61 26.34 -8.92 5.26
C ALA A 61 25.09 -9.23 6.12
N ALA A 62 24.98 -10.43 6.67
CA ALA A 62 23.87 -10.85 7.53
C ALA A 62 23.85 -10.07 8.86
N ALA A 63 25.00 -9.95 9.54
CA ALA A 63 25.14 -9.15 10.76
C ALA A 63 24.77 -7.68 10.51
N ALA A 64 25.22 -7.10 9.39
CA ALA A 64 24.84 -5.75 8.99
C ALA A 64 23.34 -5.63 8.71
N ARG A 65 22.73 -6.59 7.99
CA ARG A 65 21.29 -6.60 7.68
C ARG A 65 20.42 -6.52 8.93
N ILE A 66 20.70 -7.33 9.96
CA ILE A 66 19.89 -7.31 11.19
C ILE A 66 20.16 -6.07 12.05
N ALA A 67 21.38 -5.55 12.06
CA ALA A 67 21.70 -4.32 12.79
C ALA A 67 21.08 -3.07 12.17
N LEU A 68 21.18 -2.93 10.85
CA LEU A 68 20.60 -1.80 10.12
C LEU A 68 19.07 -1.94 10.01
N GLY A 69 18.58 -3.18 9.91
CA GLY A 69 17.17 -3.51 9.75
C GLY A 69 16.31 -3.41 11.02
N ASP A 70 16.90 -3.29 12.21
CA ASP A 70 16.13 -3.16 13.45
C ASP A 70 15.21 -1.93 13.41
N VAL A 71 13.92 -2.16 13.69
CA VAL A 71 12.88 -1.14 13.71
C VAL A 71 12.91 -0.28 14.97
N SER A 72 13.51 -0.77 16.07
CA SER A 72 13.63 -0.02 17.32
C SER A 72 14.88 0.85 17.33
N SER A 73 14.73 2.13 17.71
CA SER A 73 15.86 3.04 17.89
C SER A 73 16.49 2.98 19.28
N SER A 74 15.88 2.22 20.20
CA SER A 74 16.35 2.03 21.57
C SER A 74 16.98 0.66 21.80
N SER A 75 16.91 -0.26 20.83
CA SER A 75 17.66 -1.52 20.86
C SER A 75 19.16 -1.30 20.95
N HIS A 76 19.87 -2.30 21.47
CA HIS A 76 21.33 -2.30 21.56
C HIS A 76 21.90 -3.55 20.90
N VAL A 77 22.96 -3.36 20.12
CA VAL A 77 23.70 -4.47 19.50
C VAL A 77 25.16 -4.49 19.96
N THR A 78 25.68 -5.70 20.14
CA THR A 78 27.12 -5.98 20.23
C THR A 78 27.48 -6.99 19.14
N VAL A 79 28.63 -6.83 18.49
CA VAL A 79 29.12 -7.82 17.50
C VAL A 79 30.54 -8.21 17.86
N PHE A 80 30.82 -9.51 17.87
CA PHE A 80 32.16 -10.01 18.13
C PHE A 80 32.46 -11.27 17.30
N GLY A 81 33.73 -11.39 16.94
CA GLY A 81 34.28 -12.61 16.36
C GLY A 81 34.68 -13.59 17.46
N PHE A 82 34.65 -14.89 17.20
CA PHE A 82 35.16 -15.89 18.12
C PHE A 82 35.88 -17.04 17.41
N ALA A 83 36.89 -17.60 18.10
CA ALA A 83 37.61 -18.81 17.71
C ALA A 83 38.32 -19.38 18.95
N ALA A 84 39.03 -20.50 18.84
CA ALA A 84 39.80 -21.04 19.95
C ALA A 84 41.07 -20.21 20.23
N ALA A 85 41.44 -20.10 21.50
CA ALA A 85 42.76 -19.65 21.91
C ALA A 85 43.65 -20.89 22.15
N GLU A 86 44.59 -21.15 21.26
CA GLU A 86 45.47 -22.32 21.23
C GLU A 86 46.79 -22.09 22.01
N ASN A 87 46.99 -20.87 22.52
CA ASN A 87 48.04 -20.52 23.48
C ASN A 87 47.59 -19.34 24.37
N ASP A 88 48.41 -19.03 25.38
CA ASP A 88 48.09 -18.03 26.42
C ASP A 88 48.08 -16.57 25.90
N ASP A 89 48.72 -16.30 24.76
CA ASP A 89 48.77 -14.97 24.14
C ASP A 89 47.56 -14.71 23.23
N GLN A 90 46.77 -15.74 22.93
CA GLN A 90 45.56 -15.66 22.11
C GLN A 90 44.30 -15.45 22.95
N ARG A 91 43.29 -14.84 22.34
CA ARG A 91 41.97 -14.66 22.97
C ARG A 91 40.92 -15.41 22.18
N ALA A 92 39.98 -16.04 22.88
CA ALA A 92 38.90 -16.78 22.24
C ALA A 92 37.84 -15.86 21.58
N VAL A 93 37.85 -14.56 21.89
CA VAL A 93 36.87 -13.58 21.44
C VAL A 93 37.58 -12.31 21.00
N ASP A 94 37.16 -11.76 19.87
CA ASP A 94 37.55 -10.44 19.39
C ASP A 94 36.34 -9.49 19.35
N PRO A 95 36.27 -8.53 20.27
CA PRO A 95 35.24 -7.49 20.21
C PRO A 95 35.36 -6.68 18.92
N VAL A 96 34.28 -6.61 18.14
CA VAL A 96 34.26 -5.91 16.84
C VAL A 96 33.48 -4.61 16.94
N CYS A 97 32.22 -4.72 17.36
CA CYS A 97 31.33 -3.61 17.62
C CYS A 97 31.00 -3.62 19.12
N PRO A 98 31.39 -2.59 19.90
CA PRO A 98 30.96 -2.49 21.29
C PRO A 98 29.45 -2.31 21.36
N ARG A 99 28.86 -2.49 22.54
CA ARG A 99 27.43 -2.27 22.78
C ARG A 99 27.02 -0.87 22.29
N THR A 100 26.18 -0.84 21.26
CA THR A 100 25.81 0.38 20.54
C THR A 100 24.30 0.48 20.45
N THR A 101 23.73 1.61 20.87
CA THR A 101 22.31 1.92 20.69
C THR A 101 22.00 2.10 19.20
N LEU A 102 20.91 1.52 18.70
CA LEU A 102 20.55 1.52 17.28
C LEU A 102 19.75 2.76 16.88
N ASP A 103 20.22 3.95 17.26
CA ASP A 103 19.77 5.19 16.64
C ASP A 103 20.43 5.39 15.26
N ALA A 104 20.11 6.47 14.56
CA ALA A 104 20.66 6.75 13.23
C ALA A 104 22.21 6.72 13.18
N ALA A 105 22.87 7.26 14.21
CA ALA A 105 24.33 7.33 14.27
C ALA A 105 24.95 5.99 14.68
N GLY A 106 24.30 5.29 15.60
CA GLY A 106 24.69 3.96 16.05
C GLY A 106 24.59 2.92 14.94
N ARG A 107 23.50 2.90 14.15
CA ARG A 107 23.37 2.02 12.98
C ARG A 107 24.51 2.21 11.98
N GLU A 108 24.84 3.46 11.65
CA GLU A 108 25.97 3.79 10.77
C GLU A 108 27.33 3.34 11.36
N THR A 109 27.49 3.47 12.68
CA THR A 109 28.68 2.98 13.40
C THR A 109 28.78 1.46 13.32
N VAL A 110 27.67 0.76 13.51
CA VAL A 110 27.61 -0.71 13.45
C VAL A 110 27.94 -1.21 12.06
N GLY A 111 27.36 -0.60 11.02
CA GLY A 111 27.66 -0.95 9.63
C GLY A 111 29.16 -0.92 9.31
N LYS A 112 29.89 0.07 9.84
CA LYS A 112 31.35 0.21 9.64
C LYS A 112 32.19 -0.74 10.48
N CYS A 113 31.77 -1.05 11.71
CA CYS A 113 32.57 -1.93 12.57
C CYS A 113 32.42 -3.41 12.18
N VAL A 114 31.26 -3.84 11.69
CA VAL A 114 31.04 -5.21 11.19
C VAL A 114 32.06 -5.60 10.11
N ASP A 115 32.53 -4.65 9.29
CA ASP A 115 33.56 -4.90 8.28
C ASP A 115 34.89 -5.42 8.84
N LYS A 116 35.16 -5.19 10.14
CA LYS A 116 36.38 -5.64 10.84
C LYS A 116 36.39 -7.14 11.14
N LEU A 117 35.24 -7.82 11.09
CA LEU A 117 35.17 -9.29 11.19
C LEU A 117 36.09 -9.92 10.15
N ARG A 118 36.70 -11.06 10.44
CA ARG A 118 37.55 -11.76 9.46
C ARG A 118 37.85 -13.17 9.92
N SER A 119 38.16 -14.06 8.98
CA SER A 119 38.80 -15.33 9.34
C SER A 119 40.14 -15.06 10.02
N ARG A 120 40.42 -15.80 11.10
CA ARG A 120 41.69 -15.76 11.80
C ARG A 120 42.79 -16.47 11.02
N LYS A 121 44.01 -16.04 11.26
CA LYS A 121 45.22 -16.74 10.81
C LYS A 121 45.56 -17.84 11.82
N GLU A 122 46.35 -18.83 11.39
CA GLU A 122 46.87 -19.90 12.25
C GLU A 122 47.52 -19.37 13.55
N SER A 123 48.28 -18.27 13.45
CA SER A 123 48.93 -17.62 14.60
C SER A 123 47.95 -16.97 15.61
N GLU A 124 46.67 -16.87 15.29
CA GLU A 124 45.63 -16.21 16.10
C GLU A 124 44.65 -17.21 16.72
N GLY A 125 44.85 -18.52 16.46
CA GLY A 125 43.99 -19.59 16.92
C GLY A 125 42.83 -19.82 15.95
N THR A 126 42.63 -21.07 15.56
CA THR A 126 41.79 -21.45 14.41
C THR A 126 40.68 -22.44 14.73
N GLY A 127 40.68 -23.04 15.92
CA GLY A 127 39.56 -23.85 16.41
C GLY A 127 38.29 -23.04 16.72
N THR A 128 37.26 -23.69 17.25
CA THR A 128 35.94 -23.12 17.51
C THR A 128 35.57 -23.25 18.99
N ASP A 129 35.62 -22.14 19.75
CA ASP A 129 35.37 -22.11 21.20
C ASP A 129 33.96 -21.58 21.55
N LEU A 130 32.95 -22.45 21.35
CA LEU A 130 31.55 -22.15 21.66
C LEU A 130 31.30 -21.77 23.14
N PRO A 131 31.89 -22.44 24.15
CA PRO A 131 31.71 -22.05 25.55
C PRO A 131 32.17 -20.62 25.85
N SER A 132 33.31 -20.19 25.30
CA SER A 132 33.80 -18.83 25.50
C SER A 132 32.93 -17.80 24.77
N ALA A 133 32.48 -18.09 23.54
CA ALA A 133 31.58 -17.22 22.78
C ALA A 133 30.24 -16.99 23.51
N ILE A 134 29.62 -18.06 24.02
CA ILE A 134 28.35 -17.95 24.76
C ILE A 134 28.53 -17.16 26.06
N ARG A 135 29.60 -17.41 26.82
CA ARG A 135 29.88 -16.65 28.06
C ARG A 135 30.09 -15.17 27.78
N GLN A 136 30.80 -14.83 26.71
CA GLN A 136 30.95 -13.44 26.30
C GLN A 136 29.61 -12.83 25.93
N GLY A 137 28.82 -13.49 25.08
CA GLY A 137 27.49 -13.01 24.70
C GLY A 137 26.58 -12.79 25.91
N VAL A 138 26.57 -13.73 26.86
CA VAL A 138 25.82 -13.58 28.12
C VAL A 138 26.34 -12.39 28.93
N HIS A 139 27.65 -12.21 29.04
CA HIS A 139 28.23 -11.07 29.74
C HIS A 139 27.81 -9.75 29.11
N ASP A 140 27.98 -9.58 27.79
CA ASP A 140 27.65 -8.34 27.07
C ASP A 140 26.16 -8.02 27.09
N LEU A 141 25.30 -9.05 27.14
CA LEU A 141 23.85 -8.90 27.21
C LEU A 141 23.32 -8.65 28.62
N THR A 142 24.10 -8.92 29.65
CA THR A 142 23.67 -8.78 31.05
C THR A 142 24.28 -7.55 31.70
N ASP A 143 25.54 -7.24 31.40
CA ASP A 143 26.26 -6.13 32.03
C ASP A 143 25.65 -4.76 31.66
N GLY A 144 25.27 -3.99 32.68
CA GLY A 144 24.63 -2.69 32.52
C GLY A 144 23.33 -2.69 31.70
N SER A 145 22.63 -3.83 31.59
CA SER A 145 21.35 -3.95 30.88
C SER A 145 20.16 -3.99 31.85
N ASP A 146 19.00 -3.51 31.41
CA ASP A 146 17.75 -3.74 32.14
C ASP A 146 17.35 -5.22 32.03
N SER A 147 17.07 -5.86 33.17
CA SER A 147 16.63 -7.26 33.21
C SER A 147 15.23 -7.51 32.63
N SER A 148 14.44 -6.46 32.41
CA SER A 148 13.12 -6.51 31.78
C SER A 148 13.19 -6.48 30.25
N GLU A 149 14.30 -6.01 29.67
CA GLU A 149 14.51 -6.01 28.23
C GLU A 149 14.88 -7.43 27.74
N PRO A 150 14.30 -7.91 26.62
CA PRO A 150 14.69 -9.18 26.04
C PRO A 150 16.18 -9.23 25.70
N ARG A 151 16.80 -10.40 25.90
CA ARG A 151 18.22 -10.65 25.65
C ARG A 151 18.40 -11.79 24.65
N VAL A 152 19.05 -11.51 23.53
CA VAL A 152 19.15 -12.44 22.39
C VAL A 152 20.59 -12.57 21.92
N LEU A 153 21.12 -13.79 21.88
CA LEU A 153 22.41 -14.12 21.27
C LEU A 153 22.18 -14.84 19.94
N PHE A 154 22.51 -14.20 18.82
CA PHE A 154 22.64 -14.87 17.53
C PHE A 154 24.03 -15.46 17.42
N LEU A 155 24.12 -16.77 17.22
CA LEU A 155 25.38 -17.50 17.11
C LEU A 155 25.50 -18.03 15.69
N LEU A 156 26.37 -17.41 14.89
CA LEU A 156 26.66 -17.83 13.52
C LEU A 156 27.91 -18.72 13.59
N THR A 157 27.80 -19.95 13.12
CA THR A 157 28.92 -20.91 13.09
C THR A 157 28.72 -21.94 11.99
N ASP A 158 29.81 -22.36 11.36
CA ASP A 158 29.81 -23.46 10.39
C ASP A 158 30.10 -24.82 11.03
N GLY A 159 30.51 -24.81 12.31
CA GLY A 159 31.42 -25.81 12.83
C GLY A 159 31.00 -26.50 14.12
N LYS A 160 31.66 -27.62 14.37
CA LYS A 160 31.67 -28.32 15.65
C LYS A 160 32.63 -27.60 16.57
N MET A 161 32.29 -27.49 17.85
CA MET A 161 33.24 -27.05 18.87
C MET A 161 34.58 -27.81 18.74
N ASP A 162 35.68 -27.08 18.55
CA ASP A 162 37.03 -27.59 18.45
C ASP A 162 37.94 -26.81 19.39
N VAL A 163 38.18 -27.39 20.57
CA VAL A 163 39.01 -26.79 21.63
C VAL A 163 40.20 -27.68 21.99
N LYS A 164 40.51 -28.69 21.17
CA LYS A 164 41.54 -29.70 21.46
C LYS A 164 42.94 -29.09 21.63
N ASP A 165 43.21 -28.00 20.94
CA ASP A 165 44.50 -27.31 20.99
C ASP A 165 44.53 -26.20 22.05
N SER A 166 43.40 -25.90 22.70
CA SER A 166 43.30 -24.83 23.69
C SER A 166 43.73 -25.28 25.09
N PRO A 167 44.84 -24.74 25.66
CA PRO A 167 45.33 -25.13 26.99
C PRO A 167 44.39 -24.75 28.13
N LYS A 168 43.47 -23.79 27.90
CA LYS A 168 42.42 -23.39 28.86
C LYS A 168 41.54 -24.55 29.32
N TYR A 169 41.41 -25.59 28.51
CA TYR A 169 40.57 -26.76 28.79
C TYR A 169 41.34 -27.91 29.46
N GLY A 170 42.57 -27.66 29.93
CA GLY A 170 43.37 -28.62 30.71
C GLY A 170 44.21 -29.55 29.86
N ASP A 171 44.36 -30.80 30.31
CA ASP A 171 45.24 -31.79 29.68
C ASP A 171 44.77 -32.15 28.26
N PRO A 172 45.67 -32.25 27.26
CA PRO A 172 45.32 -32.49 25.85
C PRO A 172 44.32 -33.62 25.61
N ALA A 173 44.45 -34.74 26.33
CA ALA A 173 43.57 -35.90 26.19
C ALA A 173 42.11 -35.67 26.62
N HIS A 174 41.85 -34.64 27.43
CA HIS A 174 40.54 -34.37 28.03
C HIS A 174 39.91 -33.05 27.60
N ARG A 175 40.63 -32.20 26.86
CA ARG A 175 40.18 -30.83 26.50
C ARG A 175 38.82 -30.80 25.82
N GLN A 176 38.57 -31.71 24.88
CA GLN A 176 37.28 -31.76 24.18
C GLN A 176 36.12 -32.07 25.13
N ALA A 177 36.29 -33.06 26.01
CA ALA A 177 35.29 -33.44 27.01
C ALA A 177 35.07 -32.32 28.05
N GLU A 178 36.14 -31.61 28.43
CA GLU A 178 36.06 -30.44 29.29
C GLU A 178 35.36 -29.27 28.60
N GLY A 179 35.60 -29.07 27.30
CA GLY A 179 34.85 -28.14 26.45
C GLY A 179 33.35 -28.41 26.47
N GLU A 180 32.94 -29.67 26.33
CA GLU A 180 31.52 -30.06 26.38
C GLU A 180 30.91 -29.82 27.77
N ARG A 181 31.67 -30.07 28.84
CA ARG A 181 31.24 -29.76 30.21
C ARG A 181 31.03 -28.26 30.38
N GLN A 182 31.97 -27.45 29.90
CA GLN A 182 31.88 -25.99 29.98
C GLN A 182 30.78 -25.42 29.08
N LEU A 183 30.51 -26.03 27.92
CA LEU A 183 29.37 -25.65 27.07
C LEU A 183 28.06 -25.80 27.84
N LYS A 184 27.84 -26.96 28.48
CA LYS A 184 26.65 -27.21 29.30
C LYS A 184 26.50 -26.18 30.43
N GLN A 185 27.61 -25.80 31.06
CA GLN A 185 27.59 -24.78 32.11
C GLN A 185 27.24 -23.40 31.54
N ALA A 186 27.85 -22.98 30.43
CA ALA A 186 27.56 -21.71 29.77
C ALA A 186 26.09 -21.60 29.33
N LEU A 187 25.51 -22.69 28.81
CA LEU A 187 24.09 -22.74 28.45
C LEU A 187 23.18 -22.59 29.68
N LYS A 188 23.50 -23.29 30.77
CA LYS A 188 22.76 -23.16 32.04
C LYS A 188 22.81 -21.72 32.58
N ASP A 189 23.96 -21.07 32.48
CA ASP A 189 24.13 -19.68 32.90
C ASP A 189 23.33 -18.73 31.99
N ALA A 190 23.33 -18.96 30.67
CA ALA A 190 22.51 -18.21 29.73
C ALA A 190 21.01 -18.31 30.06
N ALA A 191 20.51 -19.52 30.32
CA ALA A 191 19.11 -19.74 30.71
C ALA A 191 18.77 -19.04 32.04
N ALA A 192 19.67 -19.10 33.04
CA ALA A 192 19.48 -18.42 34.33
C ALA A 192 19.45 -16.89 34.21
N GLN A 193 20.10 -16.34 33.17
CA GLN A 193 20.15 -14.90 32.89
C GLN A 193 19.10 -14.44 31.85
N ASN A 194 18.13 -15.30 31.52
CA ASN A 194 17.09 -15.07 30.52
C ASN A 194 17.62 -14.74 29.10
N VAL A 195 18.79 -15.27 28.73
CA VAL A 195 19.39 -15.09 27.40
C VAL A 195 18.91 -16.18 26.46
N GLN A 196 18.22 -15.79 25.39
CA GLN A 196 17.88 -16.68 24.28
C GLN A 196 19.11 -16.89 23.39
N ILE A 197 19.30 -18.10 22.87
CA ILE A 197 20.40 -18.40 21.94
C ILE A 197 19.82 -18.95 20.63
N TRP A 198 20.10 -18.26 19.53
CA TRP A 198 19.62 -18.58 18.20
C TRP A 198 20.79 -18.96 17.29
N PRO A 199 21.13 -20.27 17.25
CA PRO A 199 22.24 -20.74 16.43
C PRO A 199 21.86 -20.88 14.96
N LEU A 200 22.68 -20.32 14.08
CA LEU A 200 22.63 -20.44 12.64
C LEU A 200 23.85 -21.23 12.15
N GLY A 201 23.60 -22.48 11.74
CA GLY A 201 24.56 -23.37 11.13
C GLY A 201 24.64 -23.18 9.61
N PHE A 202 25.83 -23.04 9.06
CA PHE A 202 26.02 -22.96 7.60
C PHE A 202 27.25 -23.77 7.14
N GLY A 203 27.48 -23.86 5.84
CA GLY A 203 28.48 -24.78 5.26
C GLY A 203 27.94 -26.20 5.01
N PRO A 204 28.79 -27.11 4.49
CA PRO A 204 28.35 -28.41 3.99
C PRO A 204 27.83 -29.36 5.09
N ASP A 205 28.41 -29.32 6.30
CA ASP A 205 28.09 -30.26 7.38
C ASP A 205 28.10 -29.64 8.80
N PRO A 206 27.27 -28.62 9.09
CA PRO A 206 27.11 -28.12 10.45
C PRO A 206 26.48 -29.18 11.37
N ASP A 207 26.96 -29.26 12.62
CA ASP A 207 26.47 -30.22 13.62
C ASP A 207 25.11 -29.83 14.18
N LYS A 208 24.06 -30.32 13.52
CA LYS A 208 22.68 -30.01 13.91
C LYS A 208 22.36 -30.42 15.36
N GLY A 209 22.94 -31.52 15.86
CA GLY A 209 22.68 -31.99 17.21
C GLY A 209 23.25 -31.04 18.26
N GLN A 210 24.48 -30.57 18.05
CA GLN A 210 25.10 -29.57 18.92
C GLN A 210 24.36 -28.22 18.84
N LEU A 211 23.96 -27.77 17.65
CA LEU A 211 23.20 -26.52 17.50
C LEU A 211 21.82 -26.61 18.18
N ASP A 212 21.13 -27.74 18.07
CA ASP A 212 19.85 -27.95 18.78
C ASP A 212 20.03 -27.96 20.29
N GLN A 213 21.10 -28.58 20.79
CA GLN A 213 21.44 -28.53 22.22
C GLN A 213 21.72 -27.09 22.68
N ILE A 214 22.39 -26.28 21.87
CA ILE A 214 22.68 -24.88 22.18
C ILE A 214 21.38 -24.06 22.22
N ALA A 215 20.55 -24.19 21.19
CA ALA A 215 19.26 -23.49 21.12
C ALA A 215 18.37 -23.83 22.32
N ALA A 216 18.23 -25.13 22.65
CA ALA A 216 17.41 -25.61 23.76
C ALA A 216 18.01 -25.32 25.15
N GLY A 217 19.33 -25.12 25.21
CA GLY A 217 20.07 -24.90 26.46
C GLY A 217 19.95 -23.47 27.01
N GLY A 218 19.65 -22.48 26.18
CA GLY A 218 19.37 -21.10 26.58
C GLY A 218 17.93 -20.90 27.09
N TYR A 219 17.55 -19.65 27.32
CA TYR A 219 16.20 -19.28 27.72
C TYR A 219 15.18 -19.56 26.61
N GLN A 220 14.12 -20.33 26.92
CA GLN A 220 13.18 -20.84 25.91
C GLN A 220 11.91 -20.00 25.72
N LYS A 221 11.65 -19.01 26.58
CA LYS A 221 10.46 -18.17 26.42
C LYS A 221 10.73 -17.08 25.39
N GLY A 222 9.93 -17.08 24.33
CA GLY A 222 9.92 -16.05 23.30
C GLY A 222 9.25 -14.77 23.74
N CYS A 223 9.21 -13.80 22.83
CA CYS A 223 8.50 -12.54 23.02
C CYS A 223 6.95 -12.70 22.98
N VAL A 224 6.44 -13.79 22.39
CA VAL A 224 5.04 -14.24 22.44
C VAL A 224 4.95 -15.75 22.57
N GLU A 225 3.81 -16.28 23.00
CA GLU A 225 3.55 -17.73 23.15
C GLU A 225 3.28 -18.44 21.80
N LEU A 226 4.23 -18.30 20.87
CA LEU A 226 4.20 -18.95 19.56
C LEU A 226 5.43 -19.86 19.36
N PRO A 227 5.27 -21.04 18.74
CA PRO A 227 6.40 -21.91 18.42
C PRO A 227 7.43 -21.29 17.48
N SER A 228 7.04 -20.26 16.72
CA SER A 228 7.93 -19.48 15.84
C SER A 228 8.85 -18.55 16.64
N ALA A 229 8.41 -18.06 17.80
CA ALA A 229 9.17 -17.16 18.68
C ALA A 229 10.03 -17.92 19.71
N THR A 230 10.11 -19.25 19.61
CA THR A 230 10.95 -20.09 20.48
C THR A 230 12.31 -20.33 19.83
N PRO A 231 13.43 -20.15 20.54
CA PRO A 231 14.78 -20.37 19.99
C PRO A 231 14.96 -21.78 19.43
N LYS A 232 15.43 -21.87 18.18
CA LYS A 232 15.71 -23.12 17.47
C LYS A 232 16.96 -22.97 16.62
N ALA A 233 17.63 -24.09 16.35
CA ALA A 233 18.73 -24.10 15.40
C ALA A 233 18.23 -24.08 13.96
N HIS A 234 18.86 -23.25 13.15
CA HIS A 234 18.61 -23.18 11.72
C HIS A 234 19.85 -23.61 10.94
N LYS A 235 19.65 -24.38 9.86
CA LYS A 235 20.71 -24.74 8.92
C LYS A 235 20.44 -24.04 7.59
N VAL A 236 21.47 -23.46 6.98
CA VAL A 236 21.41 -22.94 5.61
C VAL A 236 22.35 -23.70 4.68
N ASN A 237 21.99 -23.75 3.40
CA ASN A 237 22.70 -24.57 2.41
C ASN A 237 23.87 -23.83 1.75
N GLY A 238 24.08 -22.55 2.06
CA GLY A 238 25.22 -21.76 1.59
C GLY A 238 25.05 -20.26 1.82
N ALA A 239 26.11 -19.50 1.53
CA ALA A 239 26.24 -18.06 1.69
C ALA A 239 25.00 -17.22 1.31
N LYS A 240 24.33 -17.56 0.20
CA LYS A 240 23.15 -16.81 -0.29
C LYS A 240 21.94 -16.84 0.66
N ASP A 241 21.83 -17.90 1.47
CA ASP A 241 20.66 -18.14 2.33
C ASP A 241 20.90 -17.65 3.77
N VAL A 242 22.15 -17.29 4.13
CA VAL A 242 22.56 -16.81 5.46
C VAL A 242 21.78 -15.55 5.84
N GLY A 243 21.81 -14.52 4.98
CA GLY A 243 21.13 -13.24 5.22
C GLY A 243 19.62 -13.39 5.44
N PRO A 244 18.86 -13.92 4.46
CA PRO A 244 17.41 -14.11 4.60
C PRO A 244 17.01 -14.98 5.81
N THR A 245 17.80 -16.00 6.13
CA THR A 245 17.51 -16.86 7.28
C THR A 245 17.79 -16.15 8.60
N LEU A 246 18.88 -15.39 8.70
CA LEU A 246 19.17 -14.61 9.89
C LEU A 246 18.13 -13.51 10.11
N GLU A 247 17.67 -12.82 9.06
CA GLU A 247 16.57 -11.85 9.15
C GLU A 247 15.27 -12.49 9.68
N ARG A 248 14.94 -13.70 9.22
CA ARG A 248 13.76 -14.44 9.69
C ARG A 248 13.87 -14.82 11.17
N ILE A 249 15.05 -15.27 11.62
CA ILE A 249 15.34 -15.60 13.01
C ILE A 249 15.32 -14.32 13.87
N PHE A 250 15.93 -13.25 13.38
CA PHE A 250 15.92 -11.95 14.02
C PHE A 250 14.50 -11.45 14.23
N ALA A 251 13.67 -11.53 13.19
CA ALA A 251 12.26 -11.17 13.27
C ALA A 251 11.53 -11.99 14.34
N ALA A 252 11.71 -13.31 14.36
CA ALA A 252 11.12 -14.19 15.36
C ALA A 252 11.54 -13.84 16.80
N ALA A 253 12.82 -13.52 17.02
CA ALA A 253 13.35 -13.15 18.33
C ALA A 253 12.86 -11.77 18.82
N HIS A 254 12.60 -10.84 17.89
CA HIS A 254 12.18 -9.46 18.16
C HIS A 254 10.67 -9.26 18.02
N CYS A 255 9.89 -10.32 17.85
CA CYS A 255 8.45 -10.24 17.57
C CYS A 255 8.11 -9.39 16.35
N LEU A 256 8.99 -9.37 15.36
CA LEU A 256 8.77 -8.77 14.06
C LEU A 256 8.24 -9.85 13.10
N ARG A 257 7.65 -9.39 12.00
CA ARG A 257 7.40 -10.22 10.83
C ARG A 257 8.48 -9.96 9.79
N HIS A 258 8.89 -11.03 9.10
CA HIS A 258 9.77 -10.97 7.95
C HIS A 258 8.97 -11.24 6.69
N GLU A 259 9.09 -10.34 5.71
CA GLU A 259 8.58 -10.53 4.36
C GLU A 259 9.75 -10.57 3.38
N GLU A 260 9.93 -11.72 2.75
CA GLU A 260 10.95 -11.92 1.73
C GLU A 260 10.53 -11.28 0.41
N GLY A 261 11.40 -10.45 -0.16
CA GLY A 261 11.17 -9.78 -1.43
C GLY A 261 11.97 -10.37 -2.60
N PRO A 262 11.77 -9.83 -3.81
CA PRO A 262 12.47 -10.31 -4.99
C PRO A 262 13.96 -9.94 -4.96
N SER A 263 14.73 -10.62 -5.80
CA SER A 263 16.14 -10.32 -6.05
C SER A 263 16.41 -10.16 -7.55
N LYS A 264 17.04 -9.05 -7.97
CA LYS A 264 17.28 -8.71 -9.39
C LYS A 264 18.58 -7.91 -9.57
N ARG A 265 19.28 -8.09 -10.69
CA ARG A 265 20.46 -7.28 -11.04
C ARG A 265 20.06 -5.86 -11.48
N PRO A 266 20.81 -4.81 -11.10
CA PRO A 266 20.50 -3.44 -11.48
C PRO A 266 20.87 -3.13 -12.95
N PRO A 267 20.18 -2.19 -13.63
CA PRO A 267 19.06 -1.40 -13.12
C PRO A 267 17.76 -2.22 -13.04
N ALA A 268 17.06 -2.14 -11.92
CA ALA A 268 15.83 -2.89 -11.69
C ALA A 268 14.86 -2.13 -10.77
N THR A 269 13.59 -2.51 -10.83
CA THR A 269 12.59 -2.15 -9.82
C THR A 269 12.10 -3.43 -9.17
N LEU A 270 12.20 -3.45 -7.84
CA LEU A 270 11.79 -4.53 -6.96
C LEU A 270 10.52 -4.09 -6.24
N GLU A 271 9.52 -4.98 -6.18
CA GLU A 271 8.23 -4.71 -5.53
C GLU A 271 8.18 -5.51 -4.23
N ILE A 272 7.81 -4.85 -3.13
CA ILE A 272 7.72 -5.46 -1.80
C ILE A 272 6.48 -4.95 -1.07
N GLY A 273 5.75 -5.85 -0.40
CA GLY A 273 4.57 -5.50 0.38
C GLY A 273 4.94 -4.90 1.73
N ILE A 274 4.11 -3.98 2.22
CA ILE A 274 4.03 -3.63 3.64
C ILE A 274 2.58 -3.80 4.09
N SER A 275 2.38 -4.65 5.11
CA SER A 275 1.06 -4.98 5.64
C SER A 275 0.32 -3.74 6.18
N PRO A 276 -1.01 -3.66 6.05
CA PRO A 276 -1.84 -2.66 6.72
C PRO A 276 -1.77 -2.70 8.26
N LEU A 277 -1.23 -3.77 8.84
CA LEU A 277 -1.00 -3.88 10.27
C LEU A 277 0.30 -3.22 10.73
N ALA A 278 1.24 -2.93 9.81
CA ALA A 278 2.54 -2.39 10.16
C ALA A 278 2.41 -0.96 10.72
N THR A 279 2.87 -0.77 11.96
CA THR A 279 3.04 0.54 12.60
C THR A 279 4.47 1.05 12.46
N VAL A 280 5.41 0.13 12.29
CA VAL A 280 6.79 0.40 11.87
C VAL A 280 7.24 -0.70 10.93
N GLY A 281 7.99 -0.31 9.92
CA GLY A 281 8.67 -1.23 9.03
C GLY A 281 10.10 -0.77 8.77
N SER A 282 10.93 -1.70 8.32
CA SER A 282 12.25 -1.44 7.79
C SER A 282 12.36 -2.18 6.46
N ILE A 283 12.49 -1.43 5.37
CA ILE A 283 12.82 -2.00 4.07
C ILE A 283 14.33 -2.20 4.05
N VAL A 284 14.78 -3.45 4.11
CA VAL A 284 16.19 -3.82 4.09
C VAL A 284 16.58 -4.15 2.65
N VAL A 285 17.66 -3.54 2.17
CA VAL A 285 18.16 -3.72 0.81
C VAL A 285 19.61 -4.20 0.87
N ASP A 286 19.84 -5.44 0.45
CA ASP A 286 21.19 -5.90 0.12
C ASP A 286 21.49 -5.52 -1.32
N LYS A 287 22.41 -4.58 -1.49
CA LYS A 287 22.83 -4.04 -2.77
C LYS A 287 23.89 -4.91 -3.44
N GLY A 288 24.61 -5.74 -2.68
CA GLY A 288 25.78 -6.51 -3.11
C GLY A 288 27.02 -5.66 -3.44
N ASP A 289 26.81 -4.45 -3.97
CA ASP A 289 27.83 -3.47 -4.36
C ASP A 289 27.44 -2.07 -3.81
N PRO A 290 28.33 -1.37 -3.10
CA PRO A 290 28.03 -0.07 -2.50
C PRO A 290 27.75 1.05 -3.51
N GLU A 291 28.18 0.93 -4.77
CA GLU A 291 27.94 1.92 -5.82
C GLU A 291 26.50 1.88 -6.39
N VAL A 292 25.72 0.86 -6.01
CA VAL A 292 24.30 0.80 -6.33
C VAL A 292 23.55 1.85 -5.51
N ARG A 293 22.71 2.63 -6.19
CA ARG A 293 21.85 3.66 -5.59
C ARG A 293 20.42 3.18 -5.55
N ILE A 294 19.77 3.42 -4.43
CA ILE A 294 18.37 3.05 -4.21
C ILE A 294 17.49 4.29 -4.16
N SER A 295 16.28 4.17 -4.70
CA SER A 295 15.19 5.12 -4.50
C SER A 295 13.93 4.36 -4.11
N TYR A 296 13.26 4.86 -3.07
CA TYR A 296 12.05 4.27 -2.53
C TYR A 296 10.83 5.04 -3.06
N ILE A 297 9.83 4.30 -3.52
CA ILE A 297 8.58 4.82 -4.05
C ILE A 297 7.44 4.16 -3.27
N ASP A 298 6.56 4.98 -2.71
CA ASP A 298 5.43 4.52 -1.92
C ASP A 298 4.32 3.89 -2.80
N PRO A 299 3.29 3.25 -2.18
CA PRO A 299 2.19 2.65 -2.92
C PRO A 299 1.36 3.65 -3.75
N SER A 300 1.41 4.95 -3.41
CA SER A 300 0.76 6.02 -4.17
C SER A 300 1.57 6.45 -5.41
N GLY A 301 2.80 5.94 -5.56
CA GLY A 301 3.69 6.23 -6.69
C GLY A 301 4.63 7.41 -6.44
N ASP A 302 4.65 7.97 -5.23
CA ASP A 302 5.51 9.10 -4.88
C ASP A 302 6.89 8.62 -4.42
N LYS A 303 7.95 9.31 -4.88
CA LYS A 303 9.30 9.09 -4.34
C LYS A 303 9.39 9.67 -2.93
N VAL A 304 9.68 8.83 -1.94
CA VAL A 304 9.77 9.24 -0.54
C VAL A 304 11.17 9.77 -0.18
N PRO A 305 11.28 10.67 0.81
CA PRO A 305 12.57 11.04 1.35
C PRO A 305 13.20 9.89 2.17
N THR A 306 14.52 9.93 2.35
CA THR A 306 15.26 8.97 3.17
C THR A 306 15.42 9.41 4.63
N SER A 307 14.93 10.61 4.98
CA SER A 307 14.91 11.12 6.35
C SER A 307 13.77 12.14 6.56
N GLY A 308 13.33 12.30 7.81
CA GLY A 308 12.31 13.28 8.19
C GLY A 308 10.88 12.77 8.03
N THR A 309 9.91 13.66 7.91
CA THR A 309 8.48 13.30 7.81
C THR A 309 7.92 13.65 6.43
N TYR A 310 7.17 12.73 5.84
CA TYR A 310 6.45 12.94 4.59
C TYR A 310 5.10 12.21 4.66
N LYS A 311 3.99 12.90 4.36
CA LYS A 311 2.62 12.34 4.38
C LYS A 311 2.29 11.52 5.65
N LYS A 312 2.63 12.08 6.83
CA LYS A 312 2.49 11.48 8.18
C LYS A 312 3.46 10.32 8.49
N SER A 313 4.07 9.68 7.50
CA SER A 313 5.13 8.69 7.73
C SER A 313 6.46 9.38 8.10
N ARG A 314 7.23 8.77 9.01
CA ARG A 314 8.58 9.25 9.39
C ARG A 314 9.63 8.28 8.86
N PHE A 315 10.67 8.81 8.24
CA PHE A 315 11.70 8.07 7.52
C PHE A 315 13.06 8.25 8.19
N GLU A 316 13.85 7.18 8.21
CA GLU A 316 15.24 7.18 8.65
C GLU A 316 16.02 6.11 7.86
N LEU A 317 17.01 6.54 7.09
CA LEU A 317 17.90 5.66 6.33
C LEU A 317 19.19 5.40 7.11
N ALA A 318 19.61 4.14 7.15
CA ALA A 318 20.91 3.72 7.64
C ALA A 318 21.68 2.92 6.58
N GLY A 319 23.02 3.00 6.58
CA GLY A 319 23.88 2.20 5.70
C GLY A 319 23.87 2.59 4.23
N GLY A 320 23.33 3.75 3.86
CA GLY A 320 23.17 4.17 2.45
C GLY A 320 24.46 4.19 1.61
N THR A 321 25.64 4.24 2.23
CA THR A 321 26.95 4.19 1.58
C THR A 321 27.57 2.79 1.50
N GLY A 322 27.05 1.82 2.26
CA GLY A 322 27.55 0.45 2.33
C GLY A 322 26.88 -0.49 1.31
N PRO A 323 27.23 -1.78 1.32
CA PRO A 323 26.59 -2.80 0.48
C PRO A 323 25.19 -3.20 1.00
N VAL A 324 24.82 -2.80 2.21
CA VAL A 324 23.49 -3.01 2.80
C VAL A 324 22.98 -1.67 3.29
N GLU A 325 21.73 -1.36 2.99
CA GLU A 325 21.03 -0.22 3.55
C GLU A 325 19.63 -0.61 4.04
N ALA A 326 19.10 0.16 4.99
CA ALA A 326 17.78 -0.07 5.54
C ALA A 326 17.04 1.25 5.71
N LEU A 327 15.82 1.33 5.17
CA LEU A 327 14.92 2.46 5.35
C LEU A 327 13.87 2.10 6.41
N LYS A 328 14.03 2.65 7.61
CA LYS A 328 13.03 2.61 8.67
C LYS A 328 11.90 3.60 8.34
N ILE A 329 10.67 3.12 8.50
CA ILE A 329 9.44 3.87 8.23
C ILE A 329 8.50 3.68 9.42
N VAL A 330 8.18 4.77 10.13
CA VAL A 330 7.11 4.80 11.14
C VAL A 330 5.81 5.22 10.45
N ASP A 331 4.71 4.56 10.79
CA ASP A 331 3.40 4.68 10.15
C ASP A 331 3.47 4.56 8.61
N PRO A 332 4.01 3.45 8.07
CA PRO A 332 4.14 3.27 6.63
C PRO A 332 2.78 3.26 5.93
N LEU A 333 2.74 3.79 4.71
CA LEU A 333 1.61 3.58 3.81
C LEU A 333 1.52 2.08 3.45
N PRO A 334 0.34 1.45 3.59
CA PRO A 334 0.18 0.04 3.33
C PRO A 334 0.06 -0.25 1.84
N GLY A 335 0.53 -1.41 1.41
CA GLY A 335 0.48 -1.84 0.02
C GLY A 335 1.85 -2.12 -0.58
N THR A 336 1.94 -2.03 -1.92
CA THR A 336 3.16 -2.41 -2.65
C THR A 336 4.11 -1.23 -2.80
N TRP A 337 5.26 -1.31 -2.15
CA TRP A 337 6.36 -0.38 -2.28
C TRP A 337 7.27 -0.78 -3.43
N LYS A 338 7.85 0.22 -4.10
CA LYS A 338 8.81 0.02 -5.20
C LYS A 338 10.19 0.49 -4.78
N VAL A 339 11.15 -0.43 -4.80
CA VAL A 339 12.57 -0.18 -4.56
C VAL A 339 13.27 -0.15 -5.91
N LYS A 340 13.66 1.05 -6.35
CA LYS A 340 14.36 1.25 -7.62
C LYS A 340 15.86 1.21 -7.38
N ALA A 341 16.53 0.23 -7.96
CA ALA A 341 17.98 0.08 -7.91
C ALA A 341 18.62 0.55 -9.22
N GLU A 342 19.60 1.45 -9.13
CA GLU A 342 20.38 1.98 -10.25
C GLU A 342 21.87 1.77 -9.97
N ALA A 343 22.63 1.38 -10.98
CA ALA A 343 24.08 1.17 -10.82
C ALA A 343 24.87 1.65 -12.05
N PRO A 344 26.05 2.26 -11.84
CA PRO A 344 26.95 2.60 -12.94
C PRO A 344 27.41 1.35 -13.71
N GLU A 345 27.94 1.54 -14.92
CA GLU A 345 28.56 0.45 -15.66
C GLU A 345 29.72 -0.17 -14.87
N GLY A 346 29.86 -1.50 -14.90
CA GLY A 346 30.83 -2.23 -14.07
C GLY A 346 30.29 -2.73 -12.73
N HIS A 347 29.23 -2.12 -12.19
CA HIS A 347 28.65 -2.42 -10.86
C HIS A 347 27.30 -3.16 -10.92
N ARG A 348 27.04 -3.87 -12.04
CA ARG A 348 25.74 -4.53 -12.33
C ARG A 348 25.76 -6.05 -12.21
N SER A 349 26.88 -6.62 -11.79
CA SER A 349 27.10 -8.08 -11.78
C SER A 349 26.36 -8.78 -10.63
N LEU A 350 26.26 -8.10 -9.48
CA LEU A 350 25.62 -8.61 -8.28
C LEU A 350 24.12 -8.27 -8.24
N PRO A 351 23.27 -9.19 -7.77
CA PRO A 351 21.85 -8.91 -7.60
C PRO A 351 21.60 -8.03 -6.37
N VAL A 352 20.59 -7.17 -6.48
CA VAL A 352 20.00 -6.45 -5.35
C VAL A 352 18.84 -7.28 -4.82
N ALA A 353 18.81 -7.53 -3.51
CA ALA A 353 17.70 -8.21 -2.83
C ALA A 353 17.02 -7.27 -1.84
N VAL A 354 15.72 -7.42 -1.68
CA VAL A 354 14.90 -6.60 -0.78
C VAL A 354 14.13 -7.51 0.17
N SER A 355 14.00 -7.10 1.43
CA SER A 355 13.09 -7.69 2.40
C SER A 355 12.47 -6.61 3.28
N VAL A 356 11.42 -6.95 4.01
CA VAL A 356 10.81 -6.07 5.00
C VAL A 356 10.78 -6.76 6.36
N LEU A 357 11.22 -6.04 7.38
CA LEU A 357 10.99 -6.36 8.77
C LEU A 357 9.96 -5.39 9.31
N TRP A 358 8.88 -5.86 9.92
CA TRP A 358 7.86 -4.96 10.45
C TRP A 358 7.28 -5.42 11.79
N GLN A 359 6.86 -4.44 12.58
CA GLN A 359 6.05 -4.63 13.77
C GLN A 359 4.76 -3.81 13.66
N GLY A 360 3.67 -4.41 14.07
CA GLY A 360 2.34 -3.87 13.95
C GLY A 360 1.53 -3.96 15.23
N GLU A 361 0.40 -3.27 15.19
CA GLU A 361 -0.64 -3.36 16.20
C GLU A 361 -1.92 -3.85 15.52
N LEU A 362 -2.44 -4.96 16.02
CA LEU A 362 -3.72 -5.51 15.63
C LEU A 362 -4.78 -5.07 16.64
N ARG A 363 -5.98 -4.79 16.18
CA ARG A 363 -7.14 -4.58 17.05
C ARG A 363 -8.19 -5.64 16.83
N GLY A 364 -8.83 -6.00 17.93
CA GLY A 364 -10.08 -6.75 17.93
C GLY A 364 -11.28 -5.88 18.28
N ALA A 365 -12.40 -6.11 17.60
CA ALA A 365 -13.72 -5.66 17.99
C ALA A 365 -14.55 -6.89 18.41
N ILE A 366 -14.94 -6.96 19.68
CA ILE A 366 -15.65 -8.12 20.23
C ILE A 366 -17.12 -7.79 20.47
N THR A 367 -18.00 -8.66 20.01
CA THR A 367 -19.45 -8.52 20.19
C THR A 367 -20.07 -9.82 20.68
N MET A 368 -21.21 -9.68 21.36
CA MET A 368 -22.09 -10.76 21.77
C MET A 368 -23.46 -10.55 21.12
N ASP A 369 -24.05 -11.64 20.64
CA ASP A 369 -25.41 -11.69 20.09
C ASP A 369 -26.21 -12.88 20.69
N PRO A 370 -27.30 -12.64 21.43
CA PRO A 370 -27.83 -11.32 21.79
C PRO A 370 -26.89 -10.54 22.72
N PRO A 371 -26.91 -9.20 22.68
CA PRO A 371 -25.98 -8.36 23.45
C PRO A 371 -26.25 -8.36 24.95
N SER A 372 -27.46 -8.72 25.38
CA SER A 372 -27.90 -8.89 26.76
C SER A 372 -28.61 -10.25 26.90
N PRO A 373 -27.88 -11.36 27.04
CA PRO A 373 -28.45 -12.71 27.02
C PRO A 373 -29.12 -13.10 28.33
N GLN A 374 -30.08 -14.01 28.27
CA GLN A 374 -30.68 -14.64 29.45
C GLN A 374 -29.84 -15.83 29.95
N ALA A 375 -30.01 -16.18 31.22
CA ALA A 375 -29.42 -17.40 31.76
C ALA A 375 -29.95 -18.64 31.02
N GLY A 376 -29.06 -19.52 30.58
CA GLY A 376 -29.39 -20.68 29.74
C GLY A 376 -29.51 -20.39 28.24
N GLU A 377 -29.40 -19.13 27.81
CA GLU A 377 -29.47 -18.75 26.41
C GLU A 377 -28.14 -19.03 25.67
N LYS A 378 -28.23 -19.34 24.38
CA LYS A 378 -27.07 -19.51 23.51
C LYS A 378 -26.68 -18.15 22.93
N VAL A 379 -25.42 -17.79 23.09
CA VAL A 379 -24.82 -16.54 22.63
C VAL A 379 -23.80 -16.84 21.55
N THR A 380 -23.83 -16.06 20.49
CA THR A 380 -22.77 -16.00 19.49
C THR A 380 -21.80 -14.90 19.88
N VAL A 381 -20.52 -15.24 19.98
CA VAL A 381 -19.44 -14.30 20.21
C VAL A 381 -18.69 -14.12 18.90
N THR A 382 -18.49 -12.88 18.49
CA THR A 382 -17.74 -12.53 17.28
C THR A 382 -16.60 -11.62 17.64
N MET A 383 -15.39 -11.96 17.19
CA MET A 383 -14.20 -11.13 17.26
C MET A 383 -13.79 -10.76 15.83
N ARG A 384 -13.95 -9.49 15.46
CA ARG A 384 -13.55 -8.97 14.16
C ARG A 384 -12.20 -8.26 14.25
N LEU A 385 -11.29 -8.61 13.34
CA LEU A 385 -9.98 -7.99 13.24
C LEU A 385 -10.00 -6.65 12.51
N GLN A 386 -9.22 -5.71 12.99
CA GLN A 386 -9.08 -4.37 12.45
C GLN A 386 -7.64 -3.86 12.60
N THR A 387 -7.24 -2.90 11.77
CA THR A 387 -6.01 -2.13 11.99
C THR A 387 -6.14 -1.24 13.22
N ARG A 388 -5.02 -0.68 13.71
CA ARG A 388 -5.01 0.36 14.75
C ARG A 388 -5.95 1.54 14.46
N GLU A 389 -6.16 1.84 13.18
CA GLU A 389 -6.99 2.96 12.72
C GLU A 389 -8.46 2.59 12.52
N GLY A 390 -8.84 1.32 12.70
CA GLY A 390 -10.21 0.81 12.54
C GLY A 390 -10.55 0.34 11.12
N TYR A 391 -9.55 0.07 10.29
CA TYR A 391 -9.77 -0.42 8.92
C TYR A 391 -9.90 -1.95 8.90
N GLU A 392 -10.78 -2.46 8.03
CA GLU A 392 -10.93 -3.89 7.80
C GLU A 392 -9.66 -4.47 7.16
N ILE A 393 -9.22 -5.63 7.63
CA ILE A 393 -8.06 -6.33 7.05
C ILE A 393 -8.52 -7.06 5.79
N LYS A 394 -7.89 -6.75 4.65
CA LYS A 394 -8.32 -7.23 3.33
C LYS A 394 -7.76 -8.62 2.99
N ASP A 395 -6.56 -8.95 3.45
CA ASP A 395 -5.81 -10.13 3.02
C ASP A 395 -5.57 -11.10 4.19
N PRO A 396 -6.02 -12.37 4.10
CA PRO A 396 -5.74 -13.38 5.12
C PRO A 396 -4.26 -13.60 5.43
N ARG A 397 -3.37 -13.31 4.48
CA ARG A 397 -1.92 -13.38 4.69
C ARG A 397 -1.48 -12.43 5.80
N ASP A 398 -2.14 -11.28 5.98
CA ASP A 398 -1.78 -10.30 7.00
C ASP A 398 -1.92 -10.84 8.44
N TYR A 399 -2.84 -11.78 8.68
CA TYR A 399 -3.06 -12.39 10.00
C TYR A 399 -2.80 -13.90 10.03
N GLU A 400 -2.07 -14.44 9.04
CA GLU A 400 -1.63 -15.83 9.05
C GLU A 400 -0.85 -16.15 10.34
N GLY A 401 -1.17 -17.29 10.96
CA GLY A 401 -0.55 -17.72 12.21
C GLY A 401 -1.07 -17.02 13.47
N LEU A 402 -2.11 -16.19 13.34
CA LEU A 402 -2.84 -15.61 14.47
C LEU A 402 -3.44 -16.73 15.35
N ARG A 403 -3.30 -16.55 16.66
CA ARG A 403 -3.99 -17.34 17.66
C ARG A 403 -4.93 -16.44 18.46
N VAL A 404 -6.16 -16.90 18.61
CA VAL A 404 -7.18 -16.28 19.43
C VAL A 404 -7.38 -17.17 20.66
N ARG A 405 -7.22 -16.59 21.84
CA ARG A 405 -7.63 -17.21 23.10
C ARG A 405 -8.77 -16.39 23.68
N SER A 406 -9.87 -17.03 24.01
CA SER A 406 -11.05 -16.33 24.51
C SER A 406 -11.69 -17.07 25.67
N GLU A 407 -12.35 -16.30 26.53
CA GLU A 407 -13.07 -16.81 27.69
C GLU A 407 -14.31 -15.95 27.99
N LEU A 408 -15.32 -16.59 28.57
CA LEU A 408 -16.47 -15.95 29.19
C LEU A 408 -16.32 -16.04 30.70
N THR A 409 -16.42 -14.91 31.37
CA THR A 409 -16.44 -14.76 32.83
C THR A 409 -17.71 -14.05 33.26
N GLY A 410 -18.13 -14.24 34.51
CA GLY A 410 -19.31 -13.59 35.04
C GLY A 410 -19.65 -14.06 36.45
N ASP A 411 -20.65 -13.45 37.06
CA ASP A 411 -21.11 -13.85 38.39
C ASP A 411 -21.90 -15.18 38.30
N GLY A 412 -21.79 -16.00 39.35
CA GLY A 412 -22.51 -17.28 39.44
C GLY A 412 -21.86 -18.48 38.72
N PHE A 413 -20.75 -18.33 38.00
CA PHE A 413 -20.06 -19.45 37.34
C PHE A 413 -18.53 -19.29 37.23
N SER A 414 -17.82 -20.40 36.98
CA SER A 414 -16.37 -20.38 36.73
C SER A 414 -16.05 -20.02 35.28
N PRO A 415 -14.91 -19.37 34.98
CA PRO A 415 -14.52 -18.99 33.62
C PRO A 415 -14.68 -20.13 32.62
N LEU A 416 -15.33 -19.85 31.49
CA LEU A 416 -15.56 -20.79 30.39
C LEU A 416 -14.66 -20.43 29.22
N ALA A 417 -13.84 -21.37 28.76
CA ALA A 417 -13.08 -21.19 27.53
C ALA A 417 -14.02 -21.10 26.31
N LEU A 418 -13.67 -20.24 25.36
CA LEU A 418 -14.39 -20.03 24.12
C LEU A 418 -13.46 -20.32 22.95
N ASP A 419 -13.91 -21.16 22.03
CA ASP A 419 -13.21 -21.40 20.77
C ASP A 419 -13.81 -20.48 19.69
N LEU A 420 -13.02 -19.51 19.25
CA LEU A 420 -13.38 -18.61 18.14
C LEU A 420 -12.58 -19.03 16.90
N ALA A 421 -13.26 -19.19 15.77
CA ALA A 421 -12.65 -19.62 14.51
C ALA A 421 -13.15 -18.79 13.32
N ASP A 422 -12.25 -18.60 12.34
CA ASP A 422 -12.50 -17.97 11.05
C ASP A 422 -12.33 -19.04 9.94
N GLY A 423 -13.33 -19.91 9.82
CA GLY A 423 -13.31 -21.11 9.00
C GLY A 423 -14.49 -21.29 8.05
N GLY A 424 -15.42 -20.33 8.00
CA GLY A 424 -16.65 -20.35 7.19
C GLY A 424 -17.61 -21.49 7.57
N LYS A 425 -17.65 -21.86 8.86
CA LYS A 425 -18.46 -22.96 9.38
C LYS A 425 -19.29 -22.51 10.58
N GLY A 426 -20.48 -23.08 10.73
CA GLY A 426 -21.33 -22.81 11.89
C GLY A 426 -21.88 -21.38 11.85
N THR A 427 -21.55 -20.58 12.86
CA THR A 427 -21.93 -19.16 12.96
C THR A 427 -21.03 -18.23 12.17
N ASP A 428 -19.93 -18.75 11.61
CA ASP A 428 -19.06 -18.00 10.73
C ASP A 428 -19.54 -18.13 9.27
N PRO A 429 -20.07 -17.05 8.67
CA PRO A 429 -20.62 -17.09 7.32
C PRO A 429 -19.55 -17.20 6.23
N LYS A 430 -18.30 -16.81 6.49
CA LYS A 430 -17.27 -16.71 5.45
C LYS A 430 -15.87 -16.94 6.01
N ALA A 431 -15.21 -17.97 5.49
CA ALA A 431 -13.84 -18.29 5.86
C ALA A 431 -12.85 -17.19 5.44
N SER A 432 -11.88 -16.95 6.32
CA SER A 432 -10.76 -16.03 6.13
C SER A 432 -11.21 -14.61 5.81
N ASP A 433 -12.23 -14.12 6.50
CA ASP A 433 -12.68 -12.73 6.39
C ASP A 433 -12.23 -11.84 7.55
N GLY A 434 -11.47 -12.39 8.50
CA GLY A 434 -11.00 -11.68 9.69
C GLY A 434 -12.05 -11.61 10.80
N SER A 435 -13.17 -12.34 10.71
CA SER A 435 -14.18 -12.46 11.76
C SER A 435 -14.16 -13.85 12.38
N PHE A 436 -13.66 -13.94 13.61
CA PHE A 436 -13.59 -15.17 14.38
C PHE A 436 -14.86 -15.33 15.18
N THR A 437 -15.66 -16.37 14.93
CA THR A 437 -16.92 -16.59 15.64
C THR A 437 -16.90 -17.89 16.43
N GLY A 438 -17.70 -17.91 17.50
CA GLY A 438 -17.96 -19.10 18.29
C GLY A 438 -19.25 -18.93 19.09
N THR A 439 -19.70 -20.00 19.73
CA THR A 439 -20.94 -19.97 20.51
C THR A 439 -20.74 -20.52 21.90
N VAL A 440 -21.43 -19.93 22.87
CA VAL A 440 -21.44 -20.37 24.27
C VAL A 440 -22.85 -20.32 24.82
N THR A 441 -23.21 -21.25 25.70
CA THR A 441 -24.46 -21.18 26.44
C THR A 441 -24.19 -20.53 27.79
N ILE A 442 -24.91 -19.46 28.10
CA ILE A 442 -24.80 -18.80 29.41
C ILE A 442 -25.25 -19.80 30.48
N PRO A 443 -24.46 -20.03 31.55
CA PRO A 443 -24.87 -20.93 32.62
C PRO A 443 -26.22 -20.54 33.22
N LYS A 444 -27.02 -21.53 33.62
CA LYS A 444 -28.36 -21.29 34.17
C LYS A 444 -28.34 -20.56 35.51
N ASP A 445 -27.23 -20.69 36.23
CA ASP A 445 -27.00 -20.05 37.53
C ASP A 445 -26.29 -18.69 37.38
N ALA A 446 -26.05 -18.22 36.14
CA ALA A 446 -25.48 -16.91 35.91
C ALA A 446 -26.50 -15.84 36.30
N ASP A 447 -26.10 -14.99 37.24
CA ASP A 447 -26.78 -13.74 37.58
C ASP A 447 -25.80 -12.58 37.37
N GLY A 448 -26.29 -11.34 37.28
CA GLY A 448 -25.39 -10.18 37.25
C GLY A 448 -24.54 -10.01 35.98
N ALA A 449 -23.25 -9.71 36.17
CA ALA A 449 -22.37 -9.25 35.11
C ALA A 449 -21.80 -10.40 34.27
N LEU A 450 -21.67 -10.16 32.97
CA LEU A 450 -21.00 -11.03 32.02
C LEU A 450 -19.85 -10.26 31.37
N LYS A 451 -18.74 -10.95 31.12
CA LYS A 451 -17.59 -10.39 30.41
C LYS A 451 -16.98 -11.45 29.52
N VAL A 452 -16.97 -11.18 28.23
CA VAL A 452 -16.18 -11.95 27.28
C VAL A 452 -14.85 -11.24 27.10
N SER A 453 -13.74 -11.97 27.19
CA SER A 453 -12.41 -11.48 26.85
C SER A 453 -11.80 -12.33 25.74
N ALA A 454 -11.02 -11.70 24.89
CA ALA A 454 -10.26 -12.36 23.84
C ALA A 454 -8.89 -11.70 23.69
N THR A 455 -7.87 -12.55 23.63
CA THR A 455 -6.47 -12.17 23.44
C THR A 455 -6.02 -12.65 22.06
N LEU A 456 -5.53 -11.70 21.27
CA LEU A 456 -4.99 -11.90 19.93
C LEU A 456 -3.46 -11.94 20.01
N THR A 457 -2.85 -12.98 19.43
CA THR A 457 -1.39 -13.13 19.38
C THR A 457 -0.96 -13.62 18.00
N ALA A 458 -0.02 -12.91 17.37
CA ALA A 458 0.62 -13.34 16.13
C ALA A 458 2.07 -12.87 16.07
N SER A 459 2.87 -13.48 15.19
CA SER A 459 4.22 -12.99 14.91
C SER A 459 4.13 -11.60 14.24
N GLY A 460 4.96 -10.64 14.67
CA GLY A 460 4.91 -9.27 14.13
C GLY A 460 3.88 -8.36 14.79
N LEU A 461 3.04 -8.86 15.70
CA LEU A 461 1.94 -8.09 16.30
C LEU A 461 2.09 -8.04 17.82
N SER A 462 1.91 -6.84 18.38
CA SER A 462 1.72 -6.69 19.82
C SER A 462 0.44 -7.43 20.24
N ALA A 463 0.51 -8.16 21.37
CA ALA A 463 -0.65 -8.87 21.89
C ALA A 463 -1.76 -7.86 22.25
N ASP A 464 -2.98 -8.09 21.76
CA ASP A 464 -4.14 -7.24 22.04
C ASP A 464 -5.15 -8.05 22.84
N THR A 465 -5.55 -7.56 24.02
CA THR A 465 -6.63 -8.16 24.81
C THR A 465 -7.80 -7.21 24.85
N ARG A 466 -8.94 -7.69 24.35
CA ARG A 466 -10.20 -6.94 24.29
C ARG A 466 -11.22 -7.65 25.14
N SER A 467 -12.14 -6.86 25.69
CA SER A 467 -13.24 -7.43 26.45
C SER A 467 -14.52 -6.66 26.24
N GLU A 468 -15.61 -7.40 26.13
CA GLU A 468 -16.96 -6.87 26.06
C GLU A 468 -17.73 -7.23 27.32
N GLY A 469 -18.34 -6.23 27.94
CA GLY A 469 -19.21 -6.39 29.09
C GLY A 469 -20.68 -6.50 28.69
N SER A 470 -21.43 -7.26 29.46
CA SER A 470 -22.90 -7.30 29.42
C SER A 470 -23.46 -7.64 30.81
N THR A 471 -24.77 -7.69 30.92
CA THR A 471 -25.48 -8.20 32.10
C THR A 471 -26.50 -9.22 31.67
N VAL A 472 -26.74 -10.23 32.50
CA VAL A 472 -27.81 -11.20 32.28
C VAL A 472 -29.14 -10.45 32.22
N ALA A 473 -29.89 -10.66 31.15
CA ALA A 473 -31.18 -10.00 30.96
C ALA A 473 -32.24 -10.59 31.90
N PRO A 474 -33.18 -9.75 32.39
CA PRO A 474 -34.41 -10.26 32.99
C PRO A 474 -35.22 -11.03 31.93
N GLY A 475 -36.09 -11.93 32.37
CA GLY A 475 -36.84 -12.81 31.46
C GLY A 475 -37.65 -12.07 30.38
N GLU A 476 -38.20 -10.89 30.69
CA GLU A 476 -38.85 -10.02 29.70
C GLU A 476 -38.14 -8.65 29.68
N LEU A 477 -37.73 -8.19 28.50
CA LEU A 477 -36.99 -6.95 28.32
C LEU A 477 -37.95 -5.73 28.32
N PRO A 478 -37.65 -4.65 29.06
CA PRO A 478 -38.42 -3.40 29.03
C PRO A 478 -38.52 -2.76 27.63
N VAL A 479 -37.43 -2.87 26.87
CA VAL A 479 -37.34 -2.38 25.50
C VAL A 479 -36.65 -3.46 24.66
N THR A 480 -37.22 -3.75 23.49
CA THR A 480 -36.57 -4.57 22.46
C THR A 480 -36.24 -3.72 21.25
N ALA A 481 -35.07 -3.93 20.66
CA ALA A 481 -34.61 -3.20 19.49
C ALA A 481 -33.99 -4.15 18.45
N ALA A 482 -34.19 -3.85 17.17
CA ALA A 482 -33.51 -4.50 16.06
C ALA A 482 -32.99 -3.42 15.10
N LEU A 483 -31.69 -3.46 14.79
CA LEU A 483 -31.00 -2.49 13.96
C LEU A 483 -30.54 -3.16 12.67
N GLU A 484 -31.00 -2.64 11.54
CA GLU A 484 -30.62 -3.08 10.21
C GLU A 484 -29.82 -1.98 9.51
N LEU A 485 -28.55 -2.27 9.19
CA LEU A 485 -27.66 -1.38 8.45
C LEU A 485 -27.17 -2.11 7.19
N PRO A 486 -27.35 -1.55 5.99
CA PRO A 486 -26.83 -2.16 4.77
C PRO A 486 -25.31 -2.00 4.68
N ALA A 487 -24.65 -2.98 4.08
CA ALA A 487 -23.32 -2.76 3.53
C ALA A 487 -23.40 -1.76 2.37
N ALA A 488 -22.49 -0.79 2.31
CA ALA A 488 -22.55 0.28 1.33
C ALA A 488 -21.17 0.63 0.77
N ASP A 489 -21.13 0.83 -0.56
CA ASP A 489 -20.04 1.53 -1.25
C ASP A 489 -20.42 3.00 -1.36
N THR A 490 -19.59 3.91 -0.85
CA THR A 490 -19.93 5.32 -0.71
C THR A 490 -18.70 6.23 -0.84
N HIS A 491 -18.93 7.54 -0.81
CA HIS A 491 -17.88 8.55 -0.91
C HIS A 491 -17.66 9.28 0.42
N PRO A 492 -16.50 9.93 0.63
CA PRO A 492 -16.30 10.81 1.78
C PRO A 492 -17.40 11.87 1.86
N GLY A 493 -17.94 12.12 3.06
CA GLY A 493 -19.03 13.05 3.30
C GLY A 493 -20.45 12.53 3.00
N ALA A 494 -20.58 11.33 2.43
CA ALA A 494 -21.89 10.74 2.14
C ALA A 494 -22.51 10.06 3.38
N THR A 495 -23.78 9.66 3.27
CA THR A 495 -24.54 9.05 4.37
C THR A 495 -25.08 7.68 3.97
N VAL A 496 -25.01 6.73 4.90
CA VAL A 496 -25.61 5.39 4.80
C VAL A 496 -26.86 5.35 5.67
N THR A 497 -28.01 5.01 5.08
CA THR A 497 -29.29 4.95 5.79
C THR A 497 -29.62 3.51 6.17
N GLY A 498 -30.02 3.30 7.42
CA GLY A 498 -30.58 2.06 7.95
C GLY A 498 -31.81 2.31 8.80
N THR A 499 -32.28 1.25 9.47
CA THR A 499 -33.52 1.31 10.24
C THR A 499 -33.35 0.67 11.62
N LEU A 500 -33.97 1.30 12.61
CA LEU A 500 -34.03 0.81 13.99
C LEU A 500 -35.50 0.55 14.35
N ALA A 501 -35.88 -0.72 14.42
CA ALA A 501 -37.18 -1.15 14.94
C ALA A 501 -37.11 -1.23 16.47
N VAL A 502 -38.11 -0.66 17.14
CA VAL A 502 -38.17 -0.55 18.61
C VAL A 502 -39.56 -0.86 19.13
N HIS A 503 -39.59 -1.43 20.33
CA HIS A 503 -40.81 -1.69 21.07
C HIS A 503 -40.55 -1.48 22.57
N ASN A 504 -41.29 -0.56 23.19
CA ASN A 504 -41.30 -0.32 24.64
C ASN A 504 -42.51 -1.04 25.25
N THR A 505 -42.27 -2.04 26.09
CA THR A 505 -43.32 -2.84 26.75
C THR A 505 -43.80 -2.22 28.06
N THR A 506 -43.17 -1.14 28.51
CA THR A 506 -43.42 -0.53 29.81
C THR A 506 -44.33 0.71 29.75
N ASP A 507 -44.81 1.14 30.91
CA ASP A 507 -45.60 2.35 31.12
C ASP A 507 -44.75 3.61 31.36
N ILE A 508 -43.42 3.47 31.32
CA ILE A 508 -42.46 4.56 31.47
C ILE A 508 -41.78 4.89 30.13
N PRO A 509 -41.40 6.16 29.89
CA PRO A 509 -40.62 6.52 28.72
C PRO A 509 -39.17 6.03 28.86
N HIS A 510 -38.58 5.62 27.74
CA HIS A 510 -37.17 5.20 27.68
C HIS A 510 -36.38 6.06 26.69
N THR A 511 -35.09 6.27 26.96
CA THR A 511 -34.19 7.01 26.07
C THR A 511 -33.09 6.09 25.55
N LEU A 512 -33.03 5.97 24.23
CA LEU A 512 -32.01 5.20 23.54
C LEU A 512 -30.91 6.13 23.05
N ARG A 513 -29.65 5.79 23.34
CA ARG A 513 -28.46 6.44 22.79
C ARG A 513 -27.86 5.57 21.69
N LEU A 514 -27.67 6.15 20.51
CA LEU A 514 -26.99 5.54 19.38
C LEU A 514 -25.55 6.03 19.31
N SER A 515 -24.61 5.12 19.10
CA SER A 515 -23.20 5.46 18.91
C SER A 515 -22.52 4.51 17.93
N VAL A 516 -21.38 4.95 17.39
CA VAL A 516 -20.47 4.10 16.61
C VAL A 516 -19.27 3.76 17.49
N ALA A 517 -18.97 2.48 17.60
CA ALA A 517 -17.82 1.93 18.31
C ALA A 517 -16.86 1.23 17.33
N ASP A 518 -15.72 0.78 17.85
CA ASP A 518 -14.70 0.00 17.14
C ASP A 518 -14.07 0.68 15.92
N LEU A 519 -14.04 2.02 15.93
CA LEU A 519 -13.40 2.85 14.92
C LEU A 519 -12.68 4.02 15.58
N ARG A 520 -11.70 4.60 14.88
CA ARG A 520 -11.17 5.90 15.28
C ARG A 520 -12.29 6.94 15.27
N SER A 521 -12.35 7.74 16.33
CA SER A 521 -13.33 8.82 16.45
C SER A 521 -13.25 9.76 15.24
N GLY A 522 -14.41 10.15 14.73
CA GLY A 522 -14.52 11.08 13.61
C GLY A 522 -14.51 10.44 12.22
N LEU A 523 -14.31 9.12 12.09
CA LEU A 523 -14.44 8.43 10.79
C LEU A 523 -15.91 8.24 10.37
N LEU A 524 -16.77 7.89 11.33
CA LEU A 524 -18.20 7.71 11.15
C LEU A 524 -18.97 8.43 12.26
N THR A 525 -20.13 9.00 11.92
CA THR A 525 -21.04 9.64 12.89
C THR A 525 -22.46 9.14 12.69
N VAL A 526 -23.15 8.72 13.75
CA VAL A 526 -24.54 8.25 13.69
C VAL A 526 -25.54 9.36 14.06
N LYS A 527 -26.68 9.41 13.35
CA LYS A 527 -27.77 10.37 13.55
C LYS A 527 -29.14 9.64 13.43
N PRO A 528 -30.13 9.96 14.29
CA PRO A 528 -29.99 10.76 15.50
C PRO A 528 -29.13 10.04 16.54
N ALA A 529 -28.44 10.80 17.40
CA ALA A 529 -27.64 10.24 18.49
C ALA A 529 -28.51 9.77 19.67
N GLU A 530 -29.74 10.28 19.80
CA GLU A 530 -30.68 9.92 20.84
C GLU A 530 -32.10 9.79 20.29
N ILE A 531 -32.85 8.82 20.83
CA ILE A 531 -34.25 8.55 20.50
C ILE A 531 -35.01 8.31 21.80
N THR A 532 -36.06 9.10 22.05
CA THR A 532 -36.97 8.86 23.18
C THR A 532 -38.20 8.08 22.72
N LEU A 533 -38.52 7.02 23.46
CA LEU A 533 -39.70 6.19 23.27
C LEU A 533 -40.73 6.50 24.35
N LYS A 534 -41.97 6.74 23.95
CA LYS A 534 -43.10 6.90 24.87
C LYS A 534 -43.49 5.54 25.47
N PRO A 535 -44.22 5.55 26.59
CA PRO A 535 -44.88 4.36 27.13
C PRO A 535 -45.64 3.57 26.04
N GLY A 536 -45.43 2.25 25.95
CA GLY A 536 -46.09 1.37 24.98
C GLY A 536 -45.74 1.63 23.51
N GLU A 537 -44.78 2.51 23.21
CA GLU A 537 -44.50 2.92 21.83
C GLU A 537 -43.82 1.81 21.03
N SER A 538 -44.23 1.67 19.77
CA SER A 538 -43.66 0.72 18.81
C SER A 538 -43.48 1.38 17.46
N GLY A 539 -42.41 1.05 16.74
CA GLY A 539 -42.25 1.46 15.35
C GLY A 539 -40.82 1.41 14.86
N THR A 540 -40.63 1.89 13.63
CA THR A 540 -39.32 1.97 12.99
C THR A 540 -38.83 3.42 12.99
N ARG A 541 -37.53 3.61 13.19
CA ARG A 541 -36.83 4.89 13.13
C ARG A 541 -35.74 4.82 12.07
N GLU A 542 -35.57 5.92 11.35
CA GLU A 542 -34.46 6.05 10.42
C GLU A 542 -33.16 6.32 11.19
N VAL A 543 -32.10 5.62 10.82
CA VAL A 543 -30.75 5.81 11.35
C VAL A 543 -29.83 6.13 10.17
N GLN A 544 -29.09 7.22 10.27
CA GLN A 544 -28.15 7.69 9.28
C GLN A 544 -26.73 7.61 9.83
N VAL A 545 -25.81 7.02 9.09
CA VAL A 545 -24.38 6.99 9.39
C VAL A 545 -23.63 7.82 8.36
N GLU A 546 -23.10 8.96 8.79
CA GLU A 546 -22.35 9.89 7.98
C GLU A 546 -20.86 9.49 7.95
N VAL A 547 -20.29 9.46 6.75
CA VAL A 547 -18.87 9.20 6.51
C VAL A 547 -18.10 10.51 6.56
N ALA A 548 -16.93 10.50 7.20
CA ALA A 548 -16.09 11.68 7.30
C ALA A 548 -15.72 12.30 5.93
N PRO A 549 -15.33 13.58 5.88
CA PRO A 549 -14.79 14.17 4.66
C PRO A 549 -13.43 13.58 4.26
N ALA A 550 -13.01 13.80 3.00
CA ALA A 550 -11.87 13.10 2.38
C ALA A 550 -10.52 13.37 3.08
N ASP A 551 -10.34 14.56 3.65
CA ASP A 551 -9.12 14.99 4.34
C ASP A 551 -8.83 14.17 5.61
N VAL A 552 -9.86 13.63 6.25
CA VAL A 552 -9.73 12.77 7.43
C VAL A 552 -9.03 11.45 7.08
N PHE A 553 -9.28 10.90 5.88
CA PHE A 553 -8.64 9.68 5.41
C PHE A 553 -7.21 9.91 4.88
N GLY A 554 -6.93 11.09 4.30
CA GLY A 554 -5.63 11.41 3.71
C GLY A 554 -5.20 10.39 2.64
N ASP A 555 -3.89 10.11 2.56
CA ASP A 555 -3.32 9.19 1.56
C ASP A 555 -3.69 7.70 1.78
N ARG A 556 -4.44 7.37 2.86
CA ARG A 556 -4.98 6.01 3.07
C ARG A 556 -6.14 5.70 2.12
N LEU A 557 -6.82 6.72 1.60
CA LEU A 557 -7.90 6.57 0.63
C LEU A 557 -7.31 6.50 -0.78
N GLY A 558 -6.85 5.30 -1.17
CA GLY A 558 -6.41 5.01 -2.54
C GLY A 558 -7.57 4.71 -3.49
N ASP A 559 -7.25 4.48 -4.77
CA ASP A 559 -8.22 4.22 -5.84
C ASP A 559 -9.10 2.98 -5.58
N ASP A 560 -8.55 1.96 -4.92
CA ASP A 560 -9.28 0.74 -4.53
C ASP A 560 -10.27 0.97 -3.36
N GLY A 561 -10.28 2.15 -2.78
CA GLY A 561 -11.09 2.51 -1.62
C GLY A 561 -10.64 1.85 -0.31
N LEU A 562 -11.27 2.30 0.76
CA LEU A 562 -10.97 1.94 2.15
C LEU A 562 -12.22 1.34 2.79
N LYS A 563 -12.10 0.15 3.38
CA LYS A 563 -13.20 -0.48 4.11
C LYS A 563 -13.13 -0.13 5.59
N LEU A 564 -14.19 0.51 6.07
CA LEU A 564 -14.42 0.79 7.47
C LEU A 564 -15.27 -0.32 8.08
N ALA A 565 -14.81 -0.86 9.20
CA ALA A 565 -15.49 -1.90 9.94
C ALA A 565 -15.86 -1.33 11.30
N GLY A 566 -17.07 -0.80 11.47
CA GLY A 566 -17.54 -0.25 12.76
C GLY A 566 -18.64 -1.09 13.38
N THR A 567 -19.03 -0.76 14.61
CA THR A 567 -20.21 -1.35 15.27
C THR A 567 -21.14 -0.23 15.68
N VAL A 568 -22.38 -0.24 15.21
CA VAL A 568 -23.39 0.71 15.67
C VAL A 568 -24.15 0.08 16.83
N THR A 569 -24.22 0.79 17.95
CA THR A 569 -24.86 0.30 19.18
C THR A 569 -26.06 1.17 19.51
N ALA A 570 -27.12 0.55 20.03
CA ALA A 570 -28.21 1.25 20.69
C ALA A 570 -28.29 0.78 22.15
N VAL A 571 -28.18 1.75 23.05
CA VAL A 571 -28.12 1.56 24.50
C VAL A 571 -29.31 2.26 25.16
N ASP A 572 -29.99 1.58 26.06
CA ASP A 572 -31.04 2.17 26.89
C ASP A 572 -30.41 2.88 28.10
N THR A 573 -30.40 4.20 28.08
CA THR A 573 -29.80 5.01 29.15
C THR A 573 -30.67 5.09 30.40
N THR A 574 -31.93 4.68 30.28
CA THR A 574 -32.92 4.62 31.35
C THR A 574 -32.94 3.26 32.08
N ASP A 575 -32.36 2.22 31.47
CA ASP A 575 -32.14 0.90 32.07
C ASP A 575 -30.64 0.61 32.32
N GLY A 576 -29.97 1.52 33.04
CA GLY A 576 -28.58 1.30 33.49
C GLY A 576 -27.55 1.13 32.36
N ASP A 577 -27.75 1.82 31.23
CA ASP A 577 -26.94 1.68 30.01
C ASP A 577 -26.95 0.25 29.43
N ARG A 578 -28.09 -0.47 29.53
CA ARG A 578 -28.25 -1.80 28.91
C ARG A 578 -28.12 -1.70 27.39
N THR A 579 -27.28 -2.54 26.81
CA THR A 579 -27.17 -2.63 25.35
C THR A 579 -28.31 -3.47 24.79
N LEU A 580 -29.13 -2.87 23.93
CA LEU A 580 -30.29 -3.51 23.32
C LEU A 580 -29.94 -4.21 22.00
N VAL A 581 -29.14 -3.56 21.16
CA VAL A 581 -28.70 -4.10 19.86
C VAL A 581 -27.31 -3.58 19.50
N ARG A 582 -26.51 -4.45 18.87
CA ARG A 582 -25.25 -4.12 18.21
C ARG A 582 -25.32 -4.61 16.77
N ALA A 583 -25.16 -3.71 15.80
CA ALA A 583 -25.14 -4.08 14.39
C ALA A 583 -23.74 -3.82 13.81
N PRO A 584 -23.10 -4.83 13.20
CA PRO A 584 -21.87 -4.59 12.47
C PRO A 584 -22.15 -3.69 11.26
N LEU A 585 -21.26 -2.74 11.02
CA LEU A 585 -21.30 -1.84 9.87
C LEU A 585 -20.03 -2.07 9.04
N SER A 586 -20.20 -2.37 7.75
CA SER A 586 -19.11 -2.41 6.77
C SER A 586 -19.41 -1.41 5.66
N VAL A 587 -18.56 -0.39 5.56
CA VAL A 587 -18.69 0.71 4.58
C VAL A 587 -17.41 0.81 3.79
N ARG A 588 -17.49 0.67 2.47
CA ARG A 588 -16.35 0.92 1.58
C ARG A 588 -16.40 2.37 1.11
N VAL A 589 -15.42 3.16 1.52
CA VAL A 589 -15.24 4.54 1.09
C VAL A 589 -14.36 4.55 -0.15
N VAL A 590 -14.87 5.04 -1.29
CA VAL A 590 -14.12 5.21 -2.53
C VAL A 590 -13.94 6.70 -2.85
N PRO A 591 -12.80 7.12 -3.42
CA PRO A 591 -12.62 8.50 -3.88
C PRO A 591 -13.76 8.96 -4.79
N GLU A 592 -14.08 10.26 -4.78
CA GLU A 592 -14.99 10.80 -5.79
C GLU A 592 -14.32 10.77 -7.18
N PRO A 593 -15.05 10.40 -8.24
CA PRO A 593 -14.49 10.40 -9.59
C PRO A 593 -13.97 11.78 -9.97
N GLY A 594 -12.76 11.84 -10.52
CA GLY A 594 -12.17 13.10 -10.96
C GLY A 594 -12.98 13.77 -12.08
N ILE A 595 -12.77 15.07 -12.29
CA ILE A 595 -13.42 15.82 -13.40
C ILE A 595 -13.16 15.13 -14.75
N TRP A 596 -11.95 14.59 -14.94
CA TRP A 596 -11.61 13.85 -16.14
C TRP A 596 -12.45 12.58 -16.29
N GLU A 597 -12.57 11.75 -15.26
CA GLU A 597 -13.36 10.52 -15.31
C GLU A 597 -14.86 10.80 -15.50
N LYS A 598 -15.37 11.83 -14.82
CA LYS A 598 -16.77 12.27 -14.90
C LYS A 598 -17.12 12.86 -16.27
N TYR A 599 -16.18 13.54 -16.93
CA TYR A 599 -16.44 14.31 -18.16
C TYR A 599 -15.55 13.91 -19.35
N TRP A 600 -14.92 12.73 -19.34
CA TRP A 600 -14.02 12.29 -20.43
C TRP A 600 -14.74 12.33 -21.80
N TRP A 601 -16.01 11.94 -21.82
CA TRP A 601 -16.89 11.98 -23.00
C TRP A 601 -17.08 13.40 -23.55
N ALA A 602 -17.11 14.41 -22.67
CA ALA A 602 -17.22 15.81 -23.06
C ALA A 602 -15.92 16.30 -23.71
N PHE A 603 -14.76 15.91 -23.18
CA PHE A 603 -13.46 16.21 -23.77
C PHE A 603 -13.29 15.56 -25.16
N VAL A 604 -13.68 14.28 -25.30
CA VAL A 604 -13.65 13.59 -26.60
C VAL A 604 -14.60 14.25 -27.60
N SER A 605 -15.82 14.61 -27.16
CA SER A 605 -16.79 15.31 -28.02
C SER A 605 -16.27 16.67 -28.49
N ALA A 606 -15.63 17.43 -27.60
CA ALA A 606 -15.01 18.71 -27.94
C ALA A 606 -13.86 18.53 -28.95
N ALA A 607 -13.00 17.52 -28.77
CA ALA A 607 -11.92 17.20 -29.71
C ALA A 607 -12.46 16.84 -31.12
N VAL A 608 -13.53 16.05 -31.19
CA VAL A 608 -14.20 15.70 -32.46
C VAL A 608 -14.79 16.94 -33.12
N LEU A 609 -15.45 17.83 -32.37
CA LEU A 609 -15.99 19.08 -32.90
C LEU A 609 -14.90 20.01 -33.45
N ILE A 610 -13.76 20.10 -32.78
CA ILE A 610 -12.59 20.89 -33.26
C ILE A 610 -12.04 20.28 -34.56
N ALA A 611 -11.92 18.95 -34.64
CA ALA A 611 -11.45 18.28 -35.85
C ALA A 611 -12.40 18.51 -37.04
N LEU A 612 -13.71 18.42 -36.82
CA LEU A 612 -14.73 18.69 -37.84
C LEU A 612 -14.71 20.14 -38.30
N ALA A 613 -14.57 21.10 -37.38
CA ALA A 613 -14.44 22.52 -37.71
C ALA A 613 -13.17 22.80 -38.53
N GLY A 614 -12.05 22.17 -38.18
CA GLY A 614 -10.80 22.24 -38.93
C GLY A 614 -10.95 21.71 -40.36
N ALA A 615 -11.57 20.53 -40.53
CA ALA A 615 -11.83 19.94 -41.83
C ALA A 615 -12.74 20.84 -42.71
N ALA A 616 -13.80 21.41 -42.12
CA ALA A 616 -14.68 22.34 -42.81
C ALA A 616 -13.96 23.62 -43.29
N LEU A 617 -13.08 24.18 -42.47
CA LEU A 617 -12.28 25.36 -42.81
C LEU A 617 -11.33 25.09 -43.99
N VAL A 618 -10.66 23.92 -43.99
CA VAL A 618 -9.76 23.49 -45.08
C VAL A 618 -10.53 23.31 -46.38
N ALA A 619 -11.67 22.61 -46.35
CA ALA A 619 -12.53 22.41 -47.51
C ALA A 619 -13.01 23.75 -48.10
N TRP A 620 -13.44 24.68 -47.24
CA TRP A 620 -13.88 26.02 -47.64
C TRP A 620 -12.76 26.85 -48.30
N ARG A 621 -11.53 26.77 -47.78
CA ARG A 621 -10.35 27.41 -48.38
C ARG A 621 -10.03 26.86 -49.77
N GLN A 622 -10.07 25.54 -49.95
CA GLN A 622 -9.81 24.90 -51.25
C GLN A 622 -10.87 25.28 -52.30
N LEU A 623 -12.15 25.28 -51.92
CA LEU A 623 -13.25 25.74 -52.77
C LEU A 623 -13.10 27.21 -53.20
N ARG A 624 -12.67 28.09 -52.28
CA ARG A 624 -12.42 29.51 -52.61
C ARG A 624 -11.25 29.73 -53.56
N ASN A 625 -10.23 28.89 -53.52
CA ASN A 625 -9.05 29.01 -54.39
C ASN A 625 -9.33 28.52 -55.82
N ARG A 626 -10.10 27.43 -55.99
CA ARG A 626 -10.50 26.94 -57.32
C ARG A 626 -11.27 27.97 -58.16
N ARG A 627 -12.03 28.88 -57.53
CA ARG A 627 -12.80 29.92 -58.23
C ARG A 627 -11.97 31.02 -58.90
N LYS A 628 -10.67 31.13 -58.57
CA LYS A 628 -9.76 32.12 -59.17
C LYS A 628 -9.02 31.61 -60.39
N ASP A 629 -9.14 30.32 -60.72
CA ASP A 629 -8.41 29.72 -61.83
C ASP A 629 -8.88 30.30 -63.19
N PRO A 630 -7.98 30.90 -63.98
CA PRO A 630 -8.32 31.47 -65.28
C PRO A 630 -8.62 30.40 -66.35
N TYR A 631 -8.42 29.11 -66.07
CA TYR A 631 -8.64 28.03 -67.03
C TYR A 631 -9.99 28.12 -67.75
N GLY A 632 -9.97 28.19 -69.08
CA GLY A 632 -11.14 28.27 -69.94
C GLY A 632 -11.65 29.70 -70.24
N LEU A 633 -11.08 30.75 -69.63
CA LEU A 633 -11.40 32.13 -70.02
C LEU A 633 -10.95 32.36 -71.47
N MET A 634 -11.85 32.81 -72.34
CA MET A 634 -11.51 33.17 -73.70
C MET A 634 -11.00 34.61 -73.74
N LEU A 635 -9.74 34.79 -74.14
CA LEU A 635 -9.11 36.09 -74.27
C LEU A 635 -9.17 36.53 -75.72
N GLN A 636 -9.74 37.70 -75.98
CA GLN A 636 -9.83 38.26 -77.33
C GLN A 636 -8.93 39.49 -77.43
N LEU A 637 -8.09 39.53 -78.45
CA LEU A 637 -7.32 40.71 -78.82
C LEU A 637 -8.14 41.51 -79.83
N VAL A 638 -8.35 42.79 -79.55
CA VAL A 638 -9.23 43.68 -80.33
C VAL A 638 -8.41 44.86 -80.84
N SER A 639 -8.59 45.24 -82.11
CA SER A 639 -8.00 46.45 -82.71
C SER A 639 -8.69 47.73 -82.21
N GLU A 640 -8.09 48.88 -82.51
CA GLU A 640 -8.65 50.21 -82.25
C GLU A 640 -10.06 50.43 -82.86
N ASP A 641 -10.36 49.83 -84.01
CA ASP A 641 -11.67 49.87 -84.66
C ASP A 641 -12.69 48.84 -84.11
N GLY A 642 -12.33 48.13 -83.04
CA GLY A 642 -13.21 47.19 -82.34
C GLY A 642 -13.29 45.79 -82.94
N ARG A 643 -12.47 45.45 -83.96
CA ARG A 643 -12.47 44.12 -84.59
C ARG A 643 -11.63 43.13 -83.77
N VAL A 644 -12.14 41.90 -83.61
CA VAL A 644 -11.37 40.82 -82.96
C VAL A 644 -10.30 40.32 -83.93
N LEU A 645 -9.04 40.45 -83.52
CA LEU A 645 -7.85 40.05 -84.28
C LEU A 645 -7.40 38.62 -83.96
N ASN A 646 -7.55 38.20 -82.69
CA ASN A 646 -7.14 36.87 -82.24
C ASN A 646 -7.93 36.45 -80.99
N GLU A 647 -8.27 35.16 -80.89
CA GLU A 647 -8.86 34.56 -79.69
C GLU A 647 -7.91 33.51 -79.12
N HIS A 648 -7.82 33.45 -77.79
CA HIS A 648 -6.94 32.52 -77.10
C HIS A 648 -7.56 32.03 -75.77
N PRO A 649 -7.82 30.71 -75.61
CA PRO A 649 -8.30 30.17 -74.35
C PRO A 649 -7.17 30.14 -73.31
N ALA A 650 -7.39 30.77 -72.16
CA ALA A 650 -6.46 30.74 -71.04
C ALA A 650 -6.37 29.32 -70.46
N GLY A 651 -5.14 28.85 -70.29
CA GLY A 651 -4.84 27.61 -69.55
C GLY A 651 -4.91 27.81 -68.03
N HIS A 652 -4.54 26.77 -67.28
CA HIS A 652 -4.44 26.88 -65.82
C HIS A 652 -3.41 27.95 -65.43
N GLY A 653 -3.76 28.74 -64.43
CA GLY A 653 -2.83 29.71 -63.85
C GLY A 653 -1.67 29.04 -63.13
N ASN A 654 -0.64 29.83 -62.80
CA ASN A 654 0.44 29.39 -61.91
C ASN A 654 -0.08 29.12 -60.47
N SER A 655 0.83 28.84 -59.52
CA SER A 655 0.47 28.61 -58.10
C SER A 655 -0.32 29.74 -57.43
N LYS A 656 -0.34 30.94 -58.02
CA LYS A 656 -1.13 32.10 -57.58
C LYS A 656 -2.37 32.35 -58.45
N HIS A 657 -2.73 31.40 -59.31
CA HIS A 657 -3.84 31.41 -60.26
C HIS A 657 -3.78 32.55 -61.28
N TRP A 658 -2.59 32.89 -61.78
CA TRP A 658 -2.40 33.85 -62.88
C TRP A 658 -1.98 33.14 -64.16
N TYR A 659 -2.68 33.39 -65.26
CA TYR A 659 -2.29 32.95 -66.59
C TYR A 659 -1.50 34.07 -67.26
N GLU A 660 -0.19 33.86 -67.43
CA GLU A 660 0.75 34.87 -67.93
C GLU A 660 0.96 34.71 -69.44
N PHE A 661 0.89 35.81 -70.18
CA PHE A 661 0.98 35.85 -71.63
C PHE A 661 1.63 37.15 -72.13
N ALA A 662 2.00 37.15 -73.41
CA ALA A 662 2.43 38.34 -74.14
C ALA A 662 1.64 38.45 -75.45
N VAL A 663 1.57 39.65 -75.99
CA VAL A 663 1.06 39.88 -77.34
C VAL A 663 2.26 39.90 -78.28
N VAL A 664 2.26 39.05 -79.29
CA VAL A 664 3.34 38.95 -80.29
C VAL A 664 2.80 39.33 -81.67
N GLU A 665 3.52 40.21 -82.36
CA GLU A 665 3.20 40.63 -83.73
C GLU A 665 4.07 39.85 -84.72
N ALA A 666 3.52 38.78 -85.31
CA ALA A 666 4.18 38.10 -86.41
C ALA A 666 3.51 38.54 -87.72
N HIS A 667 4.27 39.14 -88.65
CA HIS A 667 3.83 39.43 -90.02
C HIS A 667 2.49 40.20 -90.12
N ARG A 668 2.30 41.24 -89.29
CA ARG A 668 1.11 42.11 -89.19
C ARG A 668 -0.18 41.45 -88.67
N SER A 669 -0.09 40.33 -87.94
CA SER A 669 -1.24 39.76 -87.22
C SER A 669 -0.88 39.54 -85.74
N PRO A 670 -1.33 40.42 -84.82
CA PRO A 670 -1.03 40.29 -83.40
C PRO A 670 -1.82 39.14 -82.79
N ARG A 671 -1.16 38.33 -81.94
CA ARG A 671 -1.78 37.18 -81.26
C ARG A 671 -1.32 37.06 -79.81
N ILE A 672 -2.16 36.41 -79.00
CA ILE A 672 -1.86 36.11 -77.59
C ILE A 672 -1.05 34.83 -77.53
N GLU A 673 0.11 34.87 -76.85
CA GLU A 673 0.94 33.68 -76.65
C GLU A 673 1.29 33.51 -75.17
N ARG A 674 1.12 32.28 -74.66
CA ARG A 674 1.49 31.95 -73.28
C ARG A 674 2.98 32.13 -73.10
N ARG A 675 3.39 32.99 -72.16
CA ARG A 675 4.79 33.19 -71.84
C ARG A 675 4.94 33.30 -70.32
N PRO A 676 5.72 32.42 -69.68
CA PRO A 676 6.10 32.62 -68.28
C PRO A 676 6.72 34.01 -68.11
N HIS A 677 6.26 34.76 -67.11
CA HIS A 677 6.67 36.17 -66.90
C HIS A 677 6.36 37.12 -68.08
N GLY A 678 5.32 36.80 -68.86
CA GLY A 678 4.78 37.66 -69.89
C GLY A 678 4.39 39.06 -69.37
N GLN A 679 4.27 40.01 -70.30
CA GLN A 679 3.91 41.39 -69.96
C GLN A 679 2.52 41.50 -69.32
N TYR A 680 1.64 40.55 -69.63
CA TYR A 680 0.26 40.53 -69.17
C TYR A 680 -0.04 39.24 -68.42
N ALA A 681 -0.95 39.31 -67.45
CA ALA A 681 -1.46 38.13 -66.77
C ALA A 681 -2.93 38.29 -66.42
N VAL A 682 -3.73 37.24 -66.60
CA VAL A 682 -5.16 37.24 -66.25
C VAL A 682 -5.47 36.26 -65.12
N GLN A 683 -6.44 36.64 -64.30
CA GLN A 683 -7.01 35.82 -63.23
C GLN A 683 -8.53 36.01 -63.26
N ARG A 684 -9.32 34.97 -62.96
CA ARG A 684 -10.77 35.13 -62.88
C ARG A 684 -11.15 35.98 -61.66
N SER A 685 -12.01 36.98 -61.85
CA SER A 685 -12.50 37.80 -60.74
C SER A 685 -13.56 37.04 -59.95
N ARG A 686 -13.66 37.33 -58.64
CA ARG A 686 -14.75 36.80 -57.79
C ARG A 686 -16.11 37.40 -58.11
N GLU A 687 -16.12 38.58 -58.72
CA GLU A 687 -17.31 39.39 -59.02
C GLU A 687 -17.84 39.15 -60.44
N GLY A 688 -17.21 38.25 -61.22
CA GLY A 688 -17.49 38.04 -62.64
C GLY A 688 -16.45 38.72 -63.54
N GLY A 689 -16.21 38.16 -64.72
CA GLY A 689 -15.12 38.60 -65.61
C GLY A 689 -13.73 38.16 -65.14
N ALA A 690 -12.71 38.95 -65.46
CA ALA A 690 -11.31 38.71 -65.15
C ALA A 690 -10.63 39.96 -64.55
N VAL A 691 -9.45 39.77 -63.99
CA VAL A 691 -8.53 40.85 -63.63
C VAL A 691 -7.31 40.68 -64.50
N LEU A 692 -6.98 41.71 -65.27
CA LEU A 692 -5.74 41.82 -66.01
C LEU A 692 -4.68 42.47 -65.12
N ARG A 693 -3.48 41.93 -65.13
CA ARG A 693 -2.30 42.51 -64.49
C ARG A 693 -1.28 42.80 -65.57
N THR A 694 -0.88 44.06 -65.68
CA THR A 694 0.16 44.49 -66.61
C THR A 694 1.46 44.70 -65.85
N LYS A 695 2.56 44.16 -66.37
CA LYS A 695 3.88 44.29 -65.76
C LYS A 695 4.30 45.76 -65.75
N GLY A 696 4.45 46.34 -64.55
CA GLY A 696 4.74 47.77 -64.37
C GLY A 696 3.51 48.69 -64.29
N ALA A 697 2.30 48.20 -64.62
CA ALA A 697 1.06 48.96 -64.60
C ALA A 697 -0.07 48.16 -63.91
N GLY A 698 -0.05 48.15 -62.57
CA GLY A 698 -1.19 47.77 -61.72
C GLY A 698 -1.99 46.49 -62.06
N ARG A 699 -3.23 46.45 -61.56
CA ARG A 699 -4.24 45.46 -61.91
C ARG A 699 -5.49 46.21 -62.36
N THR A 700 -6.06 45.80 -63.48
CA THR A 700 -7.25 46.40 -64.08
C THR A 700 -8.34 45.36 -64.15
N ALA A 701 -9.55 45.70 -63.73
CA ALA A 701 -10.70 44.83 -63.90
C ALA A 701 -11.08 44.74 -65.38
N LEU A 702 -11.31 43.52 -65.86
CA LEU A 702 -11.78 43.23 -67.21
C LEU A 702 -13.17 42.59 -67.08
N SER A 703 -14.21 43.41 -67.20
CA SER A 703 -15.61 42.96 -67.11
C SER A 703 -16.01 42.18 -68.36
N THR A 704 -17.03 41.34 -68.23
CA THR A 704 -17.63 40.63 -69.37
C THR A 704 -18.21 41.65 -70.36
N GLY A 705 -17.71 41.66 -71.60
CA GLY A 705 -18.06 42.67 -72.61
C GLY A 705 -17.28 43.99 -72.54
N GLY A 706 -16.42 44.18 -71.52
CA GLY A 706 -15.49 45.30 -71.44
C GLY A 706 -14.17 45.02 -72.17
N GLN A 707 -13.45 46.09 -72.51
CA GLN A 707 -12.12 46.01 -73.10
C GLN A 707 -11.13 46.83 -72.27
N VAL A 708 -9.91 46.33 -72.12
CA VAL A 708 -8.80 47.03 -71.46
C VAL A 708 -7.67 47.20 -72.45
N GLN A 709 -7.23 48.44 -72.64
CA GLN A 709 -6.15 48.76 -73.57
C GLN A 709 -4.84 48.11 -73.13
N LEU A 710 -4.16 47.42 -74.04
CA LEU A 710 -2.85 46.79 -73.84
C LEU A 710 -1.74 47.68 -74.40
N THR A 711 -1.91 48.15 -75.63
CA THR A 711 -1.01 49.08 -76.34
C THR A 711 -1.84 50.18 -76.99
N GLU A 712 -1.20 51.17 -77.61
CA GLU A 712 -1.93 52.27 -78.31
C GLU A 712 -2.95 51.76 -79.33
N THR A 713 -2.68 50.61 -79.97
CA THR A 713 -3.49 50.05 -81.07
C THR A 713 -4.27 48.78 -80.72
N LEU A 714 -4.05 48.19 -79.53
CA LEU A 714 -4.61 46.89 -79.15
C LEU A 714 -5.25 46.92 -77.76
N SER A 715 -6.42 46.31 -77.66
CA SER A 715 -7.16 46.08 -76.41
C SER A 715 -7.40 44.60 -76.16
N LEU A 716 -7.57 44.23 -74.90
CA LEU A 716 -7.95 42.89 -74.46
C LEU A 716 -9.42 42.89 -74.05
N ALA A 717 -10.20 41.97 -74.59
CA ALA A 717 -11.57 41.69 -74.21
C ALA A 717 -11.71 40.24 -73.71
N LEU A 718 -12.83 39.94 -73.04
CA LEU A 718 -13.23 38.57 -72.76
C LEU A 718 -14.27 38.11 -73.79
N GLY A 719 -14.00 36.98 -74.43
CA GLY A 719 -14.96 36.28 -75.28
C GLY A 719 -15.95 35.44 -74.48
N GLU A 720 -16.87 34.78 -75.16
CA GLU A 720 -17.79 33.83 -74.53
C GLU A 720 -17.01 32.66 -73.90
N ASP A 721 -17.33 32.35 -72.65
CA ASP A 721 -16.63 31.35 -71.84
C ASP A 721 -16.93 29.95 -72.41
N THR A 722 -15.94 29.26 -72.98
CA THR A 722 -16.14 27.97 -73.67
C THR A 722 -16.34 26.76 -72.76
N ARG A 723 -16.65 26.98 -71.47
CA ARG A 723 -16.96 25.86 -70.57
C ARG A 723 -18.33 25.28 -70.95
N PRO A 724 -18.45 23.96 -71.18
CA PRO A 724 -19.76 23.33 -71.33
C PRO A 724 -20.56 23.58 -70.05
N GLY A 725 -21.62 24.39 -70.17
CA GLY A 725 -22.48 24.74 -69.06
C GLY A 725 -23.07 23.48 -68.42
N ARG A 726 -22.81 23.28 -67.12
CA ARG A 726 -23.43 22.23 -66.32
C ARG A 726 -24.88 22.62 -66.06
N GLY A 727 -25.71 22.45 -67.09
CA GLY A 727 -27.13 22.76 -67.08
C GLY A 727 -27.86 21.98 -66.00
N ASN A 728 -28.66 22.72 -65.22
CA ASN A 728 -29.65 22.24 -64.26
C ASN A 728 -30.53 21.13 -64.86
N ARG A 729 -30.35 19.88 -64.43
CA ARG A 729 -31.42 18.88 -64.49
C ARG A 729 -32.37 19.11 -63.32
N ARG A 730 -33.39 19.93 -63.54
CA ARG A 730 -34.65 19.88 -62.78
C ARG A 730 -35.25 18.47 -62.95
N ARG A 731 -35.54 17.78 -61.85
CA ARG A 731 -36.42 16.60 -61.84
C ARG A 731 -37.67 16.96 -61.02
N PRO A 732 -38.89 16.56 -61.44
CA PRO A 732 -40.14 17.17 -61.00
C PRO A 732 -40.59 16.71 -59.60
N PRO A 733 -41.52 17.45 -58.94
CA PRO A 733 -42.05 17.09 -57.64
C PRO A 733 -43.22 16.10 -57.77
N ALA A 734 -43.34 15.17 -56.83
CA ALA A 734 -44.55 14.38 -56.64
C ALA A 734 -44.88 14.28 -55.14
N ALA A 735 -46.17 14.48 -54.87
CA ALA A 735 -46.81 14.64 -53.58
C ALA A 735 -47.41 13.33 -53.04
N GLY A 736 -47.86 13.38 -51.78
CA GLY A 736 -48.83 12.45 -51.16
C GLY A 736 -48.18 11.24 -50.49
N ALA A 737 -48.22 11.09 -49.16
CA ALA A 737 -49.37 10.60 -48.36
C ALA A 737 -49.71 9.14 -48.76
N THR A 738 -49.89 8.13 -47.90
CA THR A 738 -50.33 8.03 -46.49
C THR A 738 -50.32 6.52 -46.13
N VAL A 739 -50.29 6.17 -44.83
CA VAL A 739 -50.89 4.95 -44.18
C VAL A 739 -50.44 3.57 -44.73
N GLY A 740 -49.93 2.59 -43.97
CA GLY A 740 -50.28 2.10 -42.65
C GLY A 740 -50.62 0.59 -42.75
N ALA A 741 -50.34 -0.17 -41.68
CA ALA A 741 -50.60 -1.61 -41.49
C ALA A 741 -49.76 -2.58 -42.36
N GLY A 742 -49.31 -3.75 -41.91
CA GLY A 742 -49.57 -4.49 -40.69
C GLY A 742 -49.43 -6.00 -40.99
N SER A 743 -48.67 -6.69 -40.13
CA SER A 743 -48.76 -8.11 -39.74
C SER A 743 -48.50 -9.28 -40.71
N SER A 744 -47.70 -10.22 -40.17
CA SER A 744 -47.73 -11.69 -40.32
C SER A 744 -47.13 -12.24 -41.63
N THR A 745 -46.32 -13.30 -41.67
CA THR A 745 -46.24 -14.56 -40.90
C THR A 745 -44.83 -15.18 -41.05
N GLY A 746 -44.34 -15.92 -40.05
CA GLY A 746 -43.28 -16.95 -40.23
C GLY A 746 -43.82 -18.20 -40.96
N PRO A 747 -43.16 -19.38 -40.95
CA PRO A 747 -42.00 -19.80 -40.14
C PRO A 747 -40.89 -20.56 -40.91
N GLY A 748 -39.79 -20.85 -40.21
CA GLY A 748 -39.17 -22.19 -40.18
C GLY A 748 -38.14 -22.56 -41.26
N ASP A 749 -36.91 -22.82 -40.79
CA ASP A 749 -36.26 -24.14 -40.80
C ASP A 749 -34.82 -24.20 -41.38
N SER A 750 -34.04 -25.10 -40.77
CA SER A 750 -32.65 -25.52 -41.03
C SER A 750 -31.54 -24.53 -40.60
N GLY A 751 -30.50 -24.90 -39.85
CA GLY A 751 -29.98 -26.21 -39.49
C GLY A 751 -28.45 -26.19 -39.59
N ASN A 752 -27.79 -26.96 -38.71
CA ASN A 752 -26.34 -27.23 -38.53
C ASN A 752 -25.58 -26.28 -37.60
N ASP A 753 -25.22 -26.72 -36.39
CA ASP A 753 -24.15 -27.69 -36.02
C ASP A 753 -22.76 -27.17 -36.35
N SER A 754 -22.01 -26.64 -35.38
CA SER A 754 -21.15 -27.35 -34.40
C SER A 754 -19.66 -27.22 -34.83
N PRO A 755 -18.65 -27.55 -34.00
CA PRO A 755 -17.96 -26.64 -33.07
C PRO A 755 -16.43 -26.63 -33.33
N PHE A 756 -15.62 -25.97 -32.48
CA PHE A 756 -14.30 -26.43 -31.94
C PHE A 756 -13.48 -25.28 -31.30
N THR A 757 -13.43 -25.33 -29.96
CA THR A 757 -12.23 -25.33 -29.06
C THR A 757 -11.16 -24.21 -29.07
N SER A 758 -11.09 -23.55 -27.90
CA SER A 758 -9.99 -23.54 -26.90
C SER A 758 -8.53 -23.78 -27.30
N TYR A 759 -7.66 -22.86 -26.86
CA TYR A 759 -6.37 -22.95 -26.12
C TYR A 759 -5.76 -21.52 -26.23
N LEU A 760 -5.34 -20.77 -25.20
CA LEU A 760 -4.69 -21.01 -23.91
C LEU A 760 -5.13 -19.93 -22.90
#